data_AF-E1Z6I4-F1
#
_entry.id   AF-E1Z6I4-F1
#
_cell.length_a   1.000
_cell.length_b   1.000
_cell.length_c   1.000
_cell.angle_alpha   90.00
_cell.angle_beta   90.00
_cell.angle_gamma   90.00
#
_symmetry.space_group_name_H-M   'P 1'
#
loop_
_entity.id
_entity.type
_entity.pdbx_description
1 polymer ?
#
loop_
_entity_poly.entity_id
_entity_poly.type
_entity_poly.pdbx_seq_one_letter_code
_entity_poly.pdbx_strand_id
1 'polypeptide(L)'
;MPTTRSRKAAQQSLFRALAGRDSTAALQLIEAQRRAGPGFHVIPEWLTSLHLAAAAGCSEVLGAIVKAGVSVNSTLPWPGAQPQWVVALRHMLLTPEQRAALLPGMSALAVAARLGHLPCVRRLLELGADANLVGPPREGPAGVQPFTPLSAAVLRAGPGQQAAATRGVVDLLLHHGADPLAPAVRRRCSTLRCACGSEFLPNGALPLLLAHLERQHAAGRLALGSGEQAAEVMVGAARCAREQLFAVAHEYVLAAAGLRRRRDAKLAAAAAARSAARRPAWRSGLEEEPQQQEEEVEEVPSTPIAAASSDGGGGGWDAGFEPGLDAGPATAAPPPWQPSPVQLFEALRGAALGGSPAILRAILASPLPFSVAQADAAGNGLMAHSAAHAGCAEAIHILHRAGAQLTLRRLLYVLEKGVAAGAVAALLACQRPPVPPDTATLKAAGVVSFSCPIHRLLHIWKRHQPGQDPGAAADAARERNVMLVLEELVSAGYRPAVYSGLRHPMVMAHDGALTPVTDPFDPFEYFPVAGPADSRRAGGGGGWFLLVARQGAWDTAAHAIWPDRFKAAVRGLLLAARHGDGARSGGRPAAGTSRAARAARCAARAAGAQAPAGGASLAALPQELVLQVAAQAAWPMSAWV
;
A
#
# COMPACT_ATOMS: atom_id res chain seq x y z
N MET A 1 -13.40 62.10 0.32
CA MET A 1 -12.67 60.94 0.88
C MET A 1 -13.60 60.17 1.80
N PRO A 2 -13.99 58.91 1.48
CA PRO A 2 -14.83 58.11 2.36
C PRO A 2 -14.13 57.89 3.71
N THR A 3 -14.88 57.99 4.81
CA THR A 3 -14.35 57.78 6.16
C THR A 3 -13.84 56.35 6.34
N THR A 4 -12.81 56.15 7.16
CA THR A 4 -12.26 54.82 7.52
C THR A 4 -13.35 53.84 7.99
N ARG A 5 -14.40 54.36 8.64
CA ARG A 5 -15.59 53.60 9.08
C ARG A 5 -16.46 53.10 7.93
N SER A 6 -16.67 53.91 6.89
CA SER A 6 -17.42 53.51 5.68
C SER A 6 -16.68 52.42 4.90
N ARG A 7 -15.34 52.52 4.77
CA ARG A 7 -14.50 51.49 4.15
C ARG A 7 -14.61 50.15 4.90
N LYS A 8 -14.54 50.16 6.23
CA LYS A 8 -14.68 48.95 7.06
C LYS A 8 -16.05 48.28 6.91
N ALA A 9 -17.14 49.05 6.86
CA ALA A 9 -18.49 48.49 6.69
C ALA A 9 -18.68 47.82 5.30
N ALA A 10 -18.16 48.45 4.24
CA ALA A 10 -18.17 47.86 2.89
C ALA A 10 -17.34 46.57 2.83
N GLN A 11 -16.16 46.54 3.48
CA GLN A 11 -15.32 45.35 3.62
C GLN A 11 -16.04 44.19 4.27
N GLN A 12 -16.71 44.46 5.40
CA GLN A 12 -17.45 43.44 6.14
C GLN A 12 -18.63 42.89 5.31
N SER A 13 -19.30 43.76 4.56
CA SER A 13 -20.43 43.36 3.71
C SER A 13 -19.98 42.47 2.56
N LEU A 14 -18.89 42.84 1.87
CA LEU A 14 -18.31 42.00 0.81
C LEU A 14 -17.82 40.66 1.37
N PHE A 15 -17.18 40.66 2.54
CA PHE A 15 -16.73 39.43 3.18
C PHE A 15 -17.90 38.49 3.48
N ARG A 16 -18.99 39.02 4.04
CA ARG A 16 -20.21 38.23 4.32
C ARG A 16 -20.84 37.68 3.05
N ALA A 17 -20.93 38.47 1.98
CA ALA A 17 -21.46 38.02 0.70
C ALA A 17 -20.62 36.86 0.12
N LEU A 18 -19.30 36.98 0.11
CA LEU A 18 -18.40 35.93 -0.37
C LEU A 18 -18.46 34.67 0.50
N ALA A 19 -18.42 34.82 1.82
CA ALA A 19 -18.50 33.68 2.74
C ALA A 19 -19.85 32.95 2.66
N GLY A 20 -20.94 33.70 2.45
CA GLY A 20 -22.28 33.17 2.23
C GLY A 20 -22.55 32.63 0.81
N ARG A 21 -21.55 32.66 -0.08
CA ARG A 21 -21.66 32.29 -1.51
C ARG A 21 -22.70 33.10 -2.30
N ASP A 22 -23.00 34.32 -1.86
CA ASP A 22 -23.89 35.23 -2.58
C ASP A 22 -23.10 35.99 -3.66
N SER A 23 -22.97 35.35 -4.82
CA SER A 23 -22.29 35.93 -5.99
C SER A 23 -22.92 37.25 -6.42
N THR A 24 -24.25 37.38 -6.35
CA THR A 24 -24.99 38.56 -6.81
C THR A 24 -24.69 39.77 -5.92
N ALA A 25 -24.82 39.61 -4.60
CA ALA A 25 -24.49 40.68 -3.65
C ALA A 25 -23.00 41.05 -3.74
N ALA A 26 -22.12 40.06 -3.88
CA ALA A 26 -20.68 40.31 -4.05
C ALA A 26 -20.39 41.11 -5.33
N LEU A 27 -21.00 40.76 -6.47
CA LEU A 27 -20.83 41.48 -7.74
C LEU A 27 -21.38 42.91 -7.66
N GLN A 28 -22.55 43.11 -7.05
CA GLN A 28 -23.12 44.45 -6.85
C GLN A 28 -22.21 45.33 -5.99
N LEU A 29 -21.64 44.79 -4.91
CA LEU A 29 -20.70 45.51 -4.05
C LEU A 29 -19.40 45.86 -4.78
N ILE A 30 -18.86 44.94 -5.59
CA ILE A 30 -17.65 45.19 -6.40
C ILE A 30 -17.90 46.26 -7.47
N GLU A 31 -19.05 46.21 -8.16
CA GLU A 31 -19.40 47.18 -9.20
C GLU A 31 -19.71 48.57 -8.63
N ALA A 32 -20.44 48.64 -7.50
CA ALA A 32 -20.67 49.89 -6.78
C ALA A 32 -19.34 50.53 -6.35
N GLN A 33 -18.37 49.71 -5.95
CA GLN A 33 -17.03 50.16 -5.58
C GLN A 33 -16.25 50.69 -6.80
N ARG A 34 -16.31 50.00 -7.95
CA ARG A 34 -15.65 50.43 -9.19
C ARG A 34 -16.14 51.81 -9.65
N ARG A 35 -17.44 52.08 -9.49
CA ARG A 35 -18.05 53.39 -9.81
C ARG A 35 -17.62 54.52 -8.86
N ALA A 36 -17.17 54.21 -7.64
CA ALA A 36 -16.74 55.19 -6.65
C ALA A 36 -15.34 55.79 -6.91
N GLY A 37 -14.61 55.31 -7.94
CA GLY A 37 -13.38 55.92 -8.45
C GLY A 37 -12.06 55.25 -8.01
N PRO A 38 -10.94 55.57 -8.70
CA PRO A 38 -9.61 55.03 -8.41
C PRO A 38 -9.10 55.55 -7.05
N GLY A 39 -8.70 54.65 -6.14
CA GLY A 39 -8.22 54.97 -4.78
C GLY A 39 -9.08 54.43 -3.64
N PHE A 40 -10.27 53.89 -3.94
CA PHE A 40 -11.07 53.16 -2.96
C PHE A 40 -10.79 51.65 -3.04
N HIS A 41 -9.62 51.23 -2.54
CA HIS A 41 -9.31 49.81 -2.34
C HIS A 41 -9.95 49.33 -1.02
N VAL A 42 -11.13 48.72 -1.13
CA VAL A 42 -11.81 48.02 -0.02
C VAL A 42 -11.09 46.70 0.27
N ILE A 43 -10.12 46.24 -0.49
CA ILE A 43 -9.53 44.93 -0.26
C ILE A 43 -8.32 45.11 0.65
N PRO A 44 -8.34 44.60 1.91
CA PRO A 44 -7.18 44.69 2.77
C PRO A 44 -5.96 44.05 2.10
N GLU A 45 -4.80 44.71 2.19
CA GLU A 45 -3.52 44.24 1.63
C GLU A 45 -3.12 42.82 2.07
N TRP A 46 -3.77 42.31 3.12
CA TRP A 46 -3.35 41.11 3.83
C TRP A 46 -4.33 39.93 3.77
N LEU A 47 -5.50 40.09 3.18
CA LEU A 47 -6.41 38.98 2.87
C LEU A 47 -7.25 39.40 1.66
N THR A 48 -6.77 39.07 0.47
CA THR A 48 -7.46 39.53 -0.75
C THR A 48 -8.82 38.84 -0.86
N SER A 49 -9.83 39.60 -1.29
CA SER A 49 -11.18 39.08 -1.59
C SER A 49 -11.13 37.90 -2.57
N LEU A 50 -10.07 37.82 -3.38
CA LEU A 50 -9.77 36.70 -4.27
C LEU A 50 -9.56 35.38 -3.51
N HIS A 51 -8.79 35.36 -2.41
CA HIS A 51 -8.59 34.15 -1.60
C HIS A 51 -9.89 33.70 -0.93
N LEU A 52 -10.72 34.64 -0.49
CA LEU A 52 -12.03 34.33 0.12
C LEU A 52 -13.00 33.77 -0.91
N ALA A 53 -13.08 34.37 -2.11
CA ALA A 53 -13.88 33.83 -3.20
C ALA A 53 -13.41 32.43 -3.60
N ALA A 54 -12.10 32.21 -3.68
CA ALA A 54 -11.51 30.90 -3.93
C ALA A 54 -11.83 29.88 -2.82
N ALA A 55 -11.78 30.27 -1.55
CA ALA A 55 -12.11 29.42 -0.41
C ALA A 55 -13.61 29.13 -0.30
N ALA A 56 -14.45 30.09 -0.68
CA ALA A 56 -15.89 29.94 -0.72
C ALA A 56 -16.35 29.11 -1.91
N GLY A 57 -15.57 29.02 -2.99
CA GLY A 57 -15.97 28.36 -4.23
C GLY A 57 -16.76 29.25 -5.19
N CYS A 58 -16.72 30.57 -5.01
CA CYS A 58 -17.45 31.54 -5.81
C CYS A 58 -16.68 31.85 -7.10
N SER A 59 -16.78 30.98 -8.11
CA SER A 59 -16.03 31.16 -9.36
C SER A 59 -16.46 32.38 -10.19
N GLU A 60 -17.74 32.75 -10.12
CA GLU A 60 -18.37 33.82 -10.90
C GLU A 60 -17.81 35.21 -10.57
N VAL A 61 -17.47 35.46 -9.31
CA VAL A 61 -16.99 36.76 -8.84
C VAL A 61 -15.50 36.99 -9.11
N LEU A 62 -14.72 35.94 -9.38
CA LEU A 62 -13.26 36.02 -9.54
C LEU A 62 -12.86 36.98 -10.66
N GLY A 63 -13.57 36.93 -11.79
CA GLY A 63 -13.29 37.82 -12.92
C GLY A 63 -13.55 39.29 -12.59
N ALA A 64 -14.59 39.59 -11.81
CA ALA A 64 -14.89 40.95 -11.38
C ALA A 64 -13.84 41.47 -10.39
N ILE A 65 -13.38 40.61 -9.47
CA ILE A 65 -12.33 40.93 -8.50
C ILE A 65 -11.00 41.26 -9.22
N VAL A 66 -10.58 40.44 -10.20
CA VAL A 66 -9.35 40.69 -10.97
C VAL A 66 -9.49 41.97 -11.82
N LYS A 67 -10.64 42.19 -12.47
CA LYS A 67 -10.92 43.44 -13.22
C LYS A 67 -10.92 44.69 -12.33
N ALA A 68 -11.16 44.55 -11.03
CA ALA A 68 -11.04 45.63 -10.06
C ALA A 68 -9.59 45.94 -9.65
N GLY A 69 -8.60 45.30 -10.28
CA GLY A 69 -7.17 45.57 -10.10
C GLY A 69 -6.47 44.67 -9.08
N VAL A 70 -7.12 43.60 -8.61
CA VAL A 70 -6.47 42.62 -7.72
C VAL A 70 -5.58 41.71 -8.54
N SER A 71 -4.30 41.61 -8.17
CA SER A 71 -3.39 40.65 -8.80
C SER A 71 -3.86 39.22 -8.56
N VAL A 72 -3.99 38.45 -9.65
CA VAL A 72 -4.37 37.03 -9.61
C VAL A 72 -3.33 36.17 -8.85
N ASN A 73 -2.08 36.62 -8.86
CA ASN A 73 -0.92 35.96 -8.26
C ASN A 73 -0.56 36.54 -6.88
N SER A 74 -1.46 37.30 -6.25
CA SER A 74 -1.27 37.70 -4.85
C SER A 74 -1.26 36.47 -3.94
N THR A 75 -0.35 36.47 -2.96
CA THR A 75 -0.24 35.42 -1.94
C THR A 75 -0.71 35.94 -0.59
N LEU A 76 -1.28 35.07 0.24
CA LEU A 76 -1.59 35.39 1.62
C LEU A 76 -0.31 35.83 2.35
N PRO A 77 -0.29 36.97 3.05
CA PRO A 77 0.85 37.33 3.86
C PRO A 77 1.00 36.39 5.06
N TRP A 78 2.18 36.44 5.66
CA TRP A 78 2.42 35.85 6.97
C TRP A 78 1.54 36.51 8.03
N PRO A 79 1.14 35.80 9.11
CA PRO A 79 0.33 36.36 10.18
C PRO A 79 1.17 37.37 10.98
N GLY A 80 1.36 38.56 10.43
CA GLY A 80 1.73 39.78 11.14
C GLY A 80 0.47 40.61 11.35
N ALA A 81 0.30 41.15 12.57
CA ALA A 81 -0.76 42.08 13.01
C ALA A 81 -2.06 42.11 12.17
N GLN A 82 -2.72 40.96 11.97
CA GLN A 82 -4.03 40.95 11.32
C GLN A 82 -5.01 41.71 12.23
N PRO A 83 -5.74 42.72 11.73
CA PRO A 83 -6.82 43.35 12.48
C PRO A 83 -7.75 42.32 13.11
N GLN A 84 -7.94 42.41 14.44
CA GLN A 84 -8.72 41.45 15.25
C GLN A 84 -10.10 41.16 14.66
N TRP A 85 -10.72 42.15 14.02
CA TRP A 85 -12.05 42.00 13.42
C TRP A 85 -12.09 41.01 12.25
N VAL A 86 -11.01 40.80 11.49
CA VAL A 86 -11.00 39.77 10.42
C VAL A 86 -10.70 38.40 10.99
N VAL A 87 -9.86 38.30 12.03
CA VAL A 87 -9.70 37.05 12.76
C VAL A 87 -11.09 36.61 13.23
N ALA A 88 -11.84 37.50 13.88
CA ALA A 88 -13.22 37.25 14.29
C ALA A 88 -14.13 36.86 13.10
N LEU A 89 -14.10 37.59 11.98
CA LEU A 89 -14.92 37.24 10.80
C LEU A 89 -14.56 35.89 10.19
N ARG A 90 -13.27 35.54 10.10
CA ARG A 90 -12.83 34.22 9.62
C ARG A 90 -13.41 33.13 10.50
N HIS A 91 -13.35 33.30 11.82
CA HIS A 91 -13.91 32.35 12.78
C HIS A 91 -15.44 32.25 12.71
N MET A 92 -16.14 33.36 12.45
CA MET A 92 -17.61 33.38 12.38
C MET A 92 -18.17 32.89 11.04
N LEU A 93 -17.52 33.20 9.91
CA LEU A 93 -18.14 33.10 8.58
C LEU A 93 -17.54 32.00 7.70
N LEU A 94 -16.31 31.56 7.95
CA LEU A 94 -15.70 30.48 7.20
C LEU A 94 -15.86 29.16 7.94
N THR A 95 -16.05 28.06 7.21
CA THR A 95 -16.02 26.73 7.81
C THR A 95 -14.63 26.41 8.38
N PRO A 96 -14.49 25.48 9.35
CA PRO A 96 -13.19 25.03 9.84
C PRO A 96 -12.24 24.61 8.70
N GLU A 97 -12.78 23.96 7.68
CA GLU A 97 -12.04 23.49 6.50
C GLU A 97 -11.51 24.65 5.65
N GLN A 98 -12.36 25.65 5.36
CA GLN A 98 -11.95 26.86 4.63
C GLN A 98 -10.88 27.63 5.39
N ARG A 99 -11.00 27.75 6.71
CA ARG A 99 -9.97 28.38 7.55
C ARG A 99 -8.65 27.64 7.50
N ALA A 100 -8.68 26.31 7.61
CA ALA A 100 -7.50 25.45 7.56
C ALA A 100 -6.83 25.42 6.17
N ALA A 101 -7.53 25.85 5.12
CA ALA A 101 -6.97 25.99 3.78
C ALA A 101 -6.32 27.36 3.51
N LEU A 102 -6.65 28.40 4.28
CA LEU A 102 -6.08 29.74 4.14
C LEU A 102 -4.76 29.87 4.91
N LEU A 103 -3.75 29.12 4.46
CA LEU A 103 -2.40 29.16 5.03
C LEU A 103 -1.59 30.33 4.47
N PRO A 104 -0.73 30.97 5.28
CA PRO A 104 0.21 31.96 4.80
C PRO A 104 1.02 31.52 3.57
N GLY A 105 1.28 32.47 2.68
CA GLY A 105 2.02 32.32 1.44
C GLY A 105 1.26 31.58 0.32
N MET A 106 0.07 31.05 0.56
CA MET A 106 -0.74 30.45 -0.50
C MET A 106 -1.31 31.52 -1.43
N SER A 107 -1.35 31.22 -2.73
CA SER A 107 -2.12 31.99 -3.71
C SER A 107 -3.60 31.60 -3.70
N ALA A 108 -4.46 32.41 -4.34
CA ALA A 108 -5.87 32.06 -4.51
C ALA A 108 -6.04 30.73 -5.26
N LEU A 109 -5.17 30.46 -6.23
CA LEU A 109 -5.14 29.19 -6.97
C LEU A 109 -4.80 28.01 -6.05
N ALA A 110 -3.81 28.15 -5.18
CA ALA A 110 -3.44 27.11 -4.21
C ALA A 110 -4.56 26.84 -3.20
N VAL A 111 -5.28 27.88 -2.75
CA VAL A 111 -6.44 27.74 -1.85
C VAL A 111 -7.58 26.99 -2.54
N ALA A 112 -7.96 27.40 -3.76
CA ALA A 112 -9.00 26.73 -4.54
C ALA A 112 -8.63 25.26 -4.85
N ALA A 113 -7.36 25.01 -5.19
CA ALA A 113 -6.84 23.69 -5.51
C ALA A 113 -6.86 22.77 -4.28
N ARG A 114 -6.39 23.28 -3.13
CA ARG A 114 -6.49 22.58 -1.84
C ARG A 114 -7.93 22.23 -1.54
N LEU A 115 -8.85 23.20 -1.63
CA LEU A 115 -10.25 22.96 -1.32
C LEU A 115 -11.01 22.18 -2.42
N GLY A 116 -10.36 21.86 -3.55
CA GLY A 116 -10.95 21.05 -4.62
C GLY A 116 -12.05 21.76 -5.40
N HIS A 117 -12.09 23.09 -5.39
CA HIS A 117 -13.07 23.87 -6.14
C HIS A 117 -12.67 23.96 -7.62
N LEU A 118 -12.92 22.91 -8.38
CA LEU A 118 -12.55 22.80 -9.79
C LEU A 118 -13.00 24.02 -10.65
N PRO A 119 -14.22 24.58 -10.50
CA PRO A 119 -14.62 25.78 -11.24
C PRO A 119 -13.76 27.01 -10.92
N CYS A 120 -13.36 27.20 -9.66
CA CYS A 120 -12.47 28.28 -9.27
C CYS A 120 -11.06 28.07 -9.82
N VAL A 121 -10.53 26.84 -9.78
CA VAL A 121 -9.20 26.53 -10.34
C VAL A 121 -9.17 26.84 -11.84
N ARG A 122 -10.17 26.35 -12.59
CA ARG A 122 -10.31 26.66 -14.03
C ARG A 122 -10.34 28.15 -14.27
N ARG A 123 -11.20 28.87 -13.54
CA ARG A 123 -11.37 30.30 -13.76
C ARG A 123 -10.12 31.10 -13.40
N LEU A 124 -9.40 30.74 -12.35
CA LEU A 124 -8.14 31.39 -11.98
C LEU A 124 -7.06 31.17 -13.04
N LEU A 125 -6.94 29.95 -13.58
CA LEU A 125 -6.00 29.66 -14.68
C LEU A 125 -6.33 30.44 -15.95
N GLU A 126 -7.62 30.56 -16.32
CA GLU A 126 -8.08 31.40 -17.43
C GLU A 126 -7.75 32.89 -17.22
N LEU A 127 -7.72 33.36 -15.97
CA LEU A 127 -7.35 34.72 -15.60
C LEU A 127 -5.83 34.93 -15.50
N GLY A 128 -5.01 33.93 -15.86
CA GLY A 128 -3.55 34.01 -15.88
C GLY A 128 -2.89 33.71 -14.53
N ALA A 129 -3.54 32.96 -13.63
CA ALA A 129 -2.91 32.48 -12.42
C ALA A 129 -1.72 31.55 -12.75
N ASP A 130 -0.59 31.75 -12.10
CA ASP A 130 0.58 30.90 -12.26
C ASP A 130 0.42 29.59 -11.49
N ALA A 131 0.42 28.47 -12.23
CA ALA A 131 0.24 27.13 -11.71
C ALA A 131 1.43 26.63 -10.85
N ASN A 132 2.58 27.28 -10.95
CA ASN A 132 3.81 26.97 -10.22
C ASN A 132 4.14 28.00 -9.13
N LEU A 133 3.26 28.98 -8.90
CA LEU A 133 3.52 30.05 -7.94
C LEU A 133 3.75 29.50 -6.54
N VAL A 134 4.91 29.85 -5.97
CA VAL A 134 5.27 29.64 -4.57
C VAL A 134 5.37 31.01 -3.92
N GLY A 135 4.55 31.26 -2.90
CA GLY A 135 4.68 32.50 -2.12
C GLY A 135 5.99 32.58 -1.33
N PRO A 136 6.26 33.73 -0.72
CA PRO A 136 7.52 33.97 -0.05
C PRO A 136 7.73 33.02 1.14
N PRO A 137 8.96 32.56 1.38
CA PRO A 137 9.29 31.77 2.56
C PRO A 137 8.99 32.54 3.84
N ARG A 138 8.67 31.82 4.93
CA ARG A 138 8.64 32.43 6.26
C ARG A 138 10.05 32.82 6.67
N GLU A 139 10.23 34.07 7.08
CA GLU A 139 11.44 34.50 7.77
C GLU A 139 11.49 33.83 9.17
N GLY A 140 12.53 33.03 9.42
CA GLY A 140 12.78 32.35 10.69
C GLY A 140 13.47 30.98 10.57
N PRO A 141 13.99 30.44 11.68
CA PRO A 141 14.86 29.24 11.68
C PRO A 141 14.19 27.96 11.17
N ALA A 142 12.85 27.93 11.08
CA ALA A 142 12.08 26.78 10.59
C ALA A 142 11.63 26.89 9.12
N GLY A 143 11.89 28.01 8.42
CA GLY A 143 11.83 28.14 6.96
C GLY A 143 10.63 27.52 6.23
N VAL A 144 9.43 27.50 6.83
CA VAL A 144 8.24 26.92 6.19
C VAL A 144 7.81 27.87 5.07
N GLN A 145 8.15 27.58 3.82
CA GLN A 145 7.58 28.27 2.66
C GLN A 145 6.21 27.62 2.29
N PRO A 146 5.41 28.27 1.43
CA PRO A 146 4.06 27.86 1.10
C PRO A 146 3.97 26.77 0.03
N PHE A 147 2.77 26.24 -0.17
CA PHE A 147 2.51 25.18 -1.14
C PHE A 147 2.35 25.75 -2.56
N THR A 148 2.94 25.09 -3.55
CA THR A 148 2.50 25.23 -4.96
C THR A 148 1.02 24.82 -5.06
N PRO A 149 0.26 25.32 -6.04
CA PRO A 149 -1.10 24.85 -6.29
C PRO A 149 -1.21 23.33 -6.43
N LEU A 150 -0.24 22.71 -7.10
CA LEU A 150 -0.20 21.27 -7.30
C LEU A 150 0.02 20.52 -5.98
N SER A 151 1.01 20.91 -5.17
CA SER A 151 1.23 20.29 -3.85
C SER A 151 0.06 20.53 -2.89
N ALA A 152 -0.60 21.68 -2.98
CA ALA A 152 -1.78 22.00 -2.18
C ALA A 152 -2.96 21.06 -2.50
N ALA A 153 -3.16 20.72 -3.77
CA ALA A 153 -4.15 19.73 -4.21
C ALA A 153 -3.77 18.30 -3.78
N VAL A 154 -2.52 17.89 -4.02
CA VAL A 154 -2.05 16.51 -3.78
C VAL A 154 -2.01 16.17 -2.28
N LEU A 155 -1.60 17.11 -1.43
CA LEU A 155 -1.37 16.87 0.01
C LEU A 155 -2.59 17.13 0.89
N ARG A 156 -3.77 17.30 0.30
CA ARG A 156 -5.00 17.37 1.09
C ARG A 156 -5.38 15.98 1.60
N ALA A 157 -5.45 15.86 2.93
CA ALA A 157 -5.87 14.67 3.66
C ALA A 157 -7.39 14.64 3.91
N GLY A 158 -8.21 14.69 2.85
CA GLY A 158 -9.67 14.59 2.96
C GLY A 158 -10.19 13.23 2.49
N PRO A 159 -11.03 12.50 3.26
CA PRO A 159 -11.66 11.26 2.81
C PRO A 159 -12.79 11.50 1.80
N GLY A 160 -13.08 10.50 0.94
CA GLY A 160 -14.35 10.39 0.19
C GLY A 160 -14.45 11.15 -1.14
N GLN A 161 -15.66 11.71 -1.43
CA GLN A 161 -16.07 12.38 -2.68
C GLN A 161 -15.09 13.45 -3.18
N GLN A 162 -14.21 13.96 -2.31
CA GLN A 162 -13.16 14.89 -2.66
C GLN A 162 -12.05 14.29 -3.56
N ALA A 163 -11.91 12.95 -3.60
CA ALA A 163 -10.90 12.29 -4.43
C ALA A 163 -11.12 12.56 -5.92
N ALA A 164 -12.36 12.49 -6.40
CA ALA A 164 -12.71 12.78 -7.80
C ALA A 164 -12.44 14.26 -8.16
N ALA A 165 -12.84 15.19 -7.28
CA ALA A 165 -12.57 16.62 -7.45
C ALA A 165 -11.06 16.91 -7.45
N THR A 166 -10.30 16.27 -6.55
CA THR A 166 -8.83 16.39 -6.48
C THR A 166 -8.19 15.90 -7.78
N ARG A 167 -8.64 14.75 -8.31
CA ARG A 167 -8.17 14.20 -9.58
C ARG A 167 -8.37 15.20 -10.72
N GLY A 168 -9.56 15.80 -10.83
CA GLY A 168 -9.86 16.82 -11.84
C GLY A 168 -9.00 18.08 -11.69
N VAL A 169 -8.75 18.54 -10.45
CA VAL A 169 -7.88 19.69 -10.18
C VAL A 169 -6.42 19.39 -10.54
N VAL A 170 -5.88 18.23 -10.13
CA VAL A 170 -4.50 17.83 -10.44
C VAL A 170 -4.31 17.73 -11.95
N ASP A 171 -5.24 17.08 -12.65
CA ASP A 171 -5.17 16.94 -14.11
C ASP A 171 -5.20 18.32 -14.79
N LEU A 172 -6.10 19.22 -14.36
CA LEU A 172 -6.17 20.57 -14.90
C LEU A 172 -4.89 21.38 -14.66
N LEU A 173 -4.31 21.32 -13.46
CA LEU A 173 -3.05 22.01 -13.14
C LEU A 173 -1.90 21.49 -14.01
N LEU A 174 -1.77 20.17 -14.18
CA LEU A 174 -0.75 19.56 -15.05
C LEU A 174 -0.94 19.96 -16.52
N HIS A 175 -2.18 20.07 -17.01
CA HIS A 175 -2.46 20.57 -18.37
C HIS A 175 -2.03 22.03 -18.56
N HIS A 176 -2.12 22.85 -17.50
CA HIS A 176 -1.67 24.25 -17.50
C HIS A 176 -0.19 24.41 -17.08
N GLY A 177 0.62 23.35 -17.18
CA GLY A 177 2.08 23.44 -17.00
C GLY A 177 2.55 23.43 -15.55
N ALA A 178 1.73 22.98 -14.61
CA ALA A 178 2.21 22.72 -13.25
C ALA A 178 3.29 21.62 -13.29
N ASP A 179 4.45 21.90 -12.69
CA ASP A 179 5.57 20.98 -12.65
C ASP A 179 5.49 20.09 -11.38
N PRO A 180 5.35 18.76 -11.52
CA PRO A 180 5.34 17.84 -10.38
C PRO A 180 6.71 17.74 -9.67
N LEU A 181 7.79 18.12 -10.35
CA LEU A 181 9.18 18.12 -9.85
C LEU A 181 9.60 19.47 -9.28
N ALA A 182 8.77 20.51 -9.42
CA ALA A 182 9.02 21.80 -8.81
C ALA A 182 9.14 21.61 -7.30
N PRO A 183 10.15 22.25 -6.66
CA PRO A 183 10.39 22.11 -5.24
C PRO A 183 9.16 22.62 -4.48
N ALA A 184 8.50 21.70 -3.77
CA ALA A 184 7.47 22.01 -2.81
C ALA A 184 8.04 21.84 -1.39
N VAL A 185 7.43 22.50 -0.44
CA VAL A 185 8.28 23.17 0.51
C VAL A 185 8.55 22.39 1.80
N ARG A 186 7.69 21.46 2.18
CA ARG A 186 7.86 20.79 3.47
C ARG A 186 9.02 19.79 3.41
N ARG A 187 10.25 20.27 3.68
CA ARG A 187 11.57 19.57 3.62
C ARG A 187 12.31 19.62 2.27
N ARG A 188 12.12 20.68 1.45
CA ARG A 188 12.77 20.82 0.12
C ARG A 188 12.50 19.62 -0.79
N CYS A 189 11.26 19.15 -0.86
CA CYS A 189 10.89 17.95 -1.62
C CYS A 189 9.82 18.27 -2.67
N SER A 190 9.96 17.73 -3.88
CA SER A 190 8.95 17.97 -4.92
C SER A 190 7.55 17.49 -4.52
N THR A 191 6.55 17.93 -5.28
CA THR A 191 5.18 17.41 -5.13
C THR A 191 5.14 15.90 -5.33
N LEU A 192 5.93 15.39 -6.29
CA LEU A 192 6.08 13.96 -6.54
C LEU A 192 6.64 13.23 -5.32
N ARG A 193 7.70 13.73 -4.69
CA ARG A 193 8.27 13.10 -3.49
C ARG A 193 7.30 13.08 -2.32
N CYS A 194 6.56 14.16 -2.12
CA CYS A 194 5.51 14.17 -1.09
C CYS A 194 4.43 13.12 -1.39
N ALA A 195 4.06 12.95 -2.67
CA ALA A 195 3.11 11.93 -3.09
C ALA A 195 3.65 10.51 -2.89
N CYS A 196 4.95 10.30 -3.09
CA CYS A 196 5.62 9.01 -2.90
C CYS A 196 5.78 8.60 -1.44
N GLY A 197 5.92 9.56 -0.51
CA GLY A 197 6.08 9.25 0.93
C GLY A 197 4.78 8.88 1.64
N SER A 198 3.63 9.22 1.05
CA SER A 198 2.34 8.86 1.61
C SER A 198 1.96 7.46 1.15
N GLU A 199 2.09 6.47 2.02
CA GLU A 199 1.71 5.06 1.78
C GLU A 199 0.26 4.89 1.28
N PHE A 200 -0.58 5.90 1.54
CA PHE A 200 -2.00 5.90 1.21
C PHE A 200 -2.42 7.33 0.83
N LEU A 201 -2.04 7.82 -0.35
CA LEU A 201 -2.84 8.89 -0.96
C LEU A 201 -4.05 8.23 -1.65
N PRO A 202 -5.22 8.11 -0.99
CA PRO A 202 -6.42 7.56 -1.62
C PRO A 202 -6.94 8.44 -2.77
N ASN A 203 -6.37 9.63 -2.96
CA ASN A 203 -6.79 10.57 -4.00
C ASN A 203 -6.33 10.19 -5.42
N GLY A 204 -5.50 9.15 -5.58
CA GLY A 204 -5.07 8.67 -6.89
C GLY A 204 -4.22 9.68 -7.68
N ALA A 205 -3.60 10.65 -7.01
CA ALA A 205 -2.81 11.70 -7.66
C ALA A 205 -1.47 11.17 -8.20
N LEU A 206 -0.78 10.27 -7.48
CA LEU A 206 0.54 9.76 -7.87
C LEU A 206 0.55 9.16 -9.30
N PRO A 207 -0.41 8.27 -9.69
CA PRO A 207 -0.50 7.81 -11.07
C PRO A 207 -0.67 8.93 -12.12
N LEU A 208 -1.35 10.03 -11.79
CA LEU A 208 -1.51 11.17 -12.71
C LEU A 208 -0.19 11.93 -12.90
N LEU A 209 0.54 12.19 -11.81
CA LEU A 209 1.84 12.85 -11.87
C LEU A 209 2.81 12.05 -12.75
N LEU A 210 2.86 10.72 -12.55
CA LEU A 210 3.74 9.84 -13.33
C LEU A 210 3.29 9.73 -14.79
N ALA A 211 1.99 9.64 -15.07
CA ALA A 211 1.48 9.64 -16.44
C ALA A 211 1.79 10.95 -17.18
N HIS A 212 1.79 12.08 -16.48
CA HIS A 212 2.23 13.35 -17.06
C HIS A 212 3.74 13.33 -17.40
N LEU A 213 4.58 12.82 -16.49
CA LEU A 213 6.03 12.68 -16.73
C LEU A 213 6.34 11.70 -17.88
N GLU A 214 5.59 10.61 -18.01
CA GLU A 214 5.68 9.69 -19.15
C GLU A 214 5.33 10.41 -20.46
N ARG A 215 4.26 11.22 -20.49
CA ARG A 215 3.90 12.03 -21.66
C ARG A 215 4.98 13.07 -22.01
N GLN A 216 5.58 13.71 -20.99
CA GLN A 216 6.71 14.61 -21.21
C GLN A 216 7.92 13.87 -21.78
N HIS A 217 8.22 12.67 -21.28
CA HIS A 217 9.31 11.84 -21.78
C HIS A 217 9.09 11.43 -23.24
N ALA A 218 7.89 10.92 -23.56
CA ALA A 218 7.51 10.55 -24.92
C ALA A 218 7.58 11.74 -25.90
N ALA A 219 7.32 12.96 -25.41
CA ALA A 219 7.44 14.19 -26.18
C ALA A 219 8.88 14.76 -26.22
N GLY A 220 9.86 14.10 -25.59
CA GLY A 220 11.24 14.61 -25.50
C GLY A 220 11.40 15.87 -24.64
N ARG A 221 10.40 16.19 -23.80
CA ARG A 221 10.36 17.40 -22.94
C ARG A 221 10.71 17.15 -21.49
N LEU A 222 10.83 15.88 -21.06
CA LEU A 222 11.17 15.55 -19.68
C LEU A 222 12.62 15.94 -19.39
N ALA A 223 12.81 16.94 -18.52
CA ALA A 223 14.11 17.35 -18.02
C ALA A 223 14.22 17.01 -16.53
N LEU A 224 15.08 16.06 -16.18
CA LEU A 224 15.44 15.76 -14.80
C LEU A 224 16.64 16.65 -14.44
N GLY A 225 16.36 17.84 -13.93
CA GLY A 225 17.34 18.91 -13.71
C GLY A 225 18.40 18.60 -12.64
N SER A 226 18.21 17.55 -11.84
CA SER A 226 19.18 17.07 -10.87
C SER A 226 19.09 15.56 -10.65
N GLY A 227 20.16 14.97 -10.10
CA GLY A 227 20.13 13.58 -9.64
C GLY A 227 19.07 13.33 -8.56
N GLU A 228 18.78 14.33 -7.73
CA GLU A 228 17.71 14.25 -6.71
C GLU A 228 16.33 14.13 -7.35
N GLN A 229 16.01 14.96 -8.34
CA GLN A 229 14.75 14.85 -9.09
C GLN A 229 14.64 13.50 -9.81
N ALA A 230 15.74 13.01 -10.40
CA ALA A 230 15.76 11.70 -11.02
C ALA A 230 15.49 10.57 -10.01
N ALA A 231 16.06 10.63 -8.81
CA ALA A 231 15.77 9.67 -7.75
C ALA A 231 14.31 9.72 -7.29
N GLU A 232 13.71 10.91 -7.22
CA GLU A 232 12.29 11.07 -6.88
C GLU A 232 11.37 10.43 -7.93
N VAL A 233 11.67 10.64 -9.22
CA VAL A 233 10.97 9.98 -10.33
C VAL A 233 11.16 8.47 -10.28
N MET A 234 12.38 8.00 -9.99
CA MET A 234 12.69 6.59 -9.85
C MET A 234 11.86 5.93 -8.74
N VAL A 235 11.74 6.56 -7.56
CA VAL A 235 10.89 6.08 -6.45
C VAL A 235 9.42 6.02 -6.86
N GLY A 236 8.89 7.08 -7.44
CA GLY A 236 7.49 7.14 -7.87
C GLY A 236 7.16 6.10 -8.95
N ALA A 237 8.03 5.99 -9.96
CA ALA A 237 7.89 5.03 -11.04
C ALA A 237 7.94 3.58 -10.52
N ALA A 238 8.86 3.27 -9.61
CA ALA A 238 8.94 1.97 -8.96
C ALA A 238 7.64 1.63 -8.22
N ARG A 239 7.11 2.59 -7.46
CA ARG A 239 5.88 2.43 -6.67
C ARG A 239 4.62 2.20 -7.49
N CYS A 240 4.55 2.75 -8.69
CA CYS A 240 3.41 2.56 -9.60
C CYS A 240 3.71 1.58 -10.74
N ALA A 241 4.76 0.77 -10.63
CA ALA A 241 5.16 -0.22 -11.64
C ALA A 241 5.30 0.37 -13.06
N ARG A 242 5.80 1.61 -13.17
CA ARG A 242 6.03 2.31 -14.45
C ARG A 242 7.42 2.00 -14.98
N GLU A 243 7.57 0.83 -15.62
CA GLU A 243 8.87 0.27 -16.01
C GLU A 243 9.68 1.20 -16.93
N GLN A 244 9.05 1.82 -17.92
CA GLN A 244 9.71 2.73 -18.85
C GLN A 244 10.23 3.98 -18.15
N LEU A 245 9.38 4.65 -17.36
CA LEU A 245 9.77 5.84 -16.61
C LEU A 245 10.84 5.51 -15.56
N PHE A 246 10.74 4.34 -14.93
CA PHE A 246 11.75 3.84 -14.00
C PHE A 246 13.11 3.67 -14.70
N ALA A 247 13.15 3.01 -15.86
CA ALA A 247 14.39 2.79 -16.60
C ALA A 247 15.07 4.11 -16.96
N VAL A 248 14.30 5.09 -17.45
CA VAL A 248 14.80 6.44 -17.77
C VAL A 248 15.36 7.10 -16.51
N ALA A 249 14.59 7.18 -15.44
CA ALA A 249 15.02 7.81 -14.20
C ALA A 249 16.27 7.13 -13.60
N HIS A 250 16.35 5.80 -13.67
CA HIS A 250 17.49 5.02 -13.22
C HIS A 250 18.76 5.32 -14.04
N GLU A 251 18.66 5.45 -15.36
CA GLU A 251 19.79 5.91 -16.20
C GLU A 251 20.31 7.29 -15.78
N TYR A 252 19.41 8.24 -15.52
CA TYR A 252 19.79 9.58 -15.07
C TYR A 252 20.48 9.54 -13.70
N VAL A 253 19.96 8.75 -12.75
CA VAL A 253 20.59 8.55 -11.43
C VAL A 253 22.00 7.96 -11.58
N LEU A 254 22.18 6.97 -12.45
CA LEU A 254 23.49 6.36 -12.72
C LEU A 254 24.47 7.32 -13.39
N ALA A 255 23.98 8.15 -14.32
CA ALA A 255 24.78 9.18 -14.97
C ALA A 255 25.22 10.25 -13.97
N ALA A 256 24.29 10.76 -13.15
CA ALA A 256 24.58 11.77 -12.11
C ALA A 256 25.57 11.25 -11.05
N ALA A 257 25.54 9.95 -10.76
CA ALA A 257 26.47 9.29 -9.84
C ALA A 257 27.80 8.86 -10.47
N GLY A 258 27.99 9.06 -11.79
CA GLY A 258 29.20 8.60 -12.49
C GLY A 258 29.34 7.07 -12.58
N LEU A 259 28.24 6.32 -12.42
CA LEU A 259 28.22 4.86 -12.34
C LEU A 259 27.84 4.15 -13.64
N ARG A 260 27.49 4.91 -14.70
CA ARG A 260 27.03 4.35 -15.98
C ARG A 260 28.03 3.35 -16.57
N ARG A 261 29.31 3.75 -16.68
CA ARG A 261 30.38 2.90 -17.22
C ARG A 261 30.56 1.59 -16.44
N ARG A 262 30.44 1.63 -15.11
CA ARG A 262 30.57 0.45 -14.25
C ARG A 262 29.45 -0.55 -14.51
N ARG A 263 28.22 -0.07 -14.71
CA ARG A 263 27.09 -0.94 -15.05
C ARG A 263 27.30 -1.58 -16.42
N ASP A 264 27.68 -0.80 -17.43
CA ASP A 264 27.82 -1.30 -18.79
C ASP A 264 28.91 -2.38 -18.86
N ALA A 265 30.02 -2.20 -18.13
CA ALA A 265 31.05 -3.23 -17.94
C ALA A 265 30.51 -4.50 -17.26
N LYS A 266 29.71 -4.36 -16.19
CA LYS A 266 29.09 -5.51 -15.48
C LYS A 266 28.12 -6.28 -16.38
N LEU A 267 27.31 -5.59 -17.18
CA LEU A 267 26.39 -6.20 -18.14
C LEU A 267 27.14 -6.92 -19.27
N ALA A 268 28.21 -6.32 -19.80
CA ALA A 268 29.07 -6.96 -20.79
C ALA A 268 29.73 -8.23 -20.26
N ALA A 269 30.25 -8.20 -19.02
CA ALA A 269 30.83 -9.37 -18.36
C ALA A 269 29.80 -10.51 -18.17
N ALA A 270 28.59 -10.19 -17.72
CA ALA A 270 27.51 -11.18 -17.57
C ALA A 270 27.05 -11.77 -18.92
N ALA A 271 27.03 -10.97 -19.99
CA ALA A 271 26.72 -11.44 -21.34
C ALA A 271 27.83 -12.37 -21.89
N ALA A 272 29.10 -12.02 -21.65
CA ALA A 272 30.24 -12.86 -22.01
C ALA A 272 30.21 -14.21 -21.27
N ALA A 273 29.94 -14.21 -19.96
CA ALA A 273 29.81 -15.43 -19.15
C ALA A 273 28.68 -16.34 -19.64
N ARG A 274 27.51 -15.79 -19.98
CA ARG A 274 26.39 -16.57 -20.57
C ARG A 274 26.74 -17.14 -21.95
N SER A 275 27.51 -16.41 -22.74
CA SER A 275 27.95 -16.87 -24.06
C SER A 275 28.98 -17.99 -23.94
N ALA A 276 29.87 -17.91 -22.94
CA ALA A 276 30.81 -18.98 -22.62
C ALA A 276 30.10 -20.26 -22.14
N ALA A 277 29.11 -20.12 -21.23
CA ALA A 277 28.32 -21.25 -20.73
C ALA A 277 27.45 -21.93 -21.81
N ARG A 278 27.08 -21.20 -22.87
CA ARG A 278 26.31 -21.75 -24.00
C ARG A 278 27.17 -22.42 -25.06
N ARG A 279 28.50 -22.31 -25.01
CA ARG A 279 29.36 -23.08 -25.92
C ARG A 279 29.20 -24.56 -25.58
N PRO A 280 28.64 -25.38 -26.49
CA PRO A 280 28.47 -26.80 -26.24
C PRO A 280 29.85 -27.41 -26.00
N ALA A 281 30.00 -28.24 -24.97
CA ALA A 281 31.21 -29.01 -24.66
C ALA A 281 31.52 -30.11 -25.71
N TRP A 282 31.26 -29.84 -27.00
CA TRP A 282 31.35 -30.77 -28.11
C TRP A 282 32.72 -30.79 -28.79
N ARG A 283 33.79 -30.30 -28.14
CA ARG A 283 35.14 -30.24 -28.75
C ARG A 283 36.27 -30.94 -28.00
N SER A 284 35.98 -31.79 -27.02
CA SER A 284 37.01 -32.61 -26.37
C SER A 284 36.54 -34.05 -26.15
N GLY A 285 36.02 -34.66 -27.20
CA GLY A 285 35.81 -36.10 -27.29
C GLY A 285 36.78 -36.68 -28.31
N LEU A 286 38.08 -36.61 -28.04
CA LEU A 286 39.09 -37.49 -28.62
C LEU A 286 40.22 -37.59 -27.59
N GLU A 287 40.21 -38.74 -26.90
CA GLU A 287 41.36 -39.46 -26.34
C GLU A 287 42.28 -38.70 -25.39
N GLU A 288 42.07 -38.86 -24.08
CA GLU A 288 43.18 -39.00 -23.13
C GLU A 288 42.70 -39.80 -21.90
N GLU A 289 43.38 -40.93 -21.65
CA GLU A 289 43.14 -41.87 -20.56
C GLU A 289 43.43 -41.24 -19.17
N PRO A 290 42.76 -41.70 -18.10
CA PRO A 290 42.99 -41.18 -16.77
C PRO A 290 44.23 -41.83 -16.14
N GLN A 291 45.34 -41.08 -16.09
CA GLN A 291 46.41 -41.35 -15.13
C GLN A 291 46.01 -40.84 -13.75
N GLN A 292 45.96 -41.79 -12.81
CA GLN A 292 45.81 -41.55 -11.39
C GLN A 292 47.02 -40.76 -10.87
N GLN A 293 46.78 -39.53 -10.40
CA GLN A 293 47.71 -38.82 -9.53
C GLN A 293 47.01 -38.56 -8.19
N GLU A 294 47.59 -39.16 -7.16
CA GLU A 294 47.42 -38.83 -5.76
C GLU A 294 48.06 -37.45 -5.50
N GLU A 295 47.30 -36.50 -4.96
CA GLU A 295 47.83 -35.29 -4.30
C GLU A 295 46.78 -34.85 -3.29
N GLU A 296 47.00 -35.12 -2.00
CA GLU A 296 47.75 -34.31 -1.04
C GLU A 296 46.91 -33.13 -0.53
N VAL A 297 46.57 -33.23 0.75
CA VAL A 297 45.66 -32.36 1.50
C VAL A 297 46.45 -31.14 1.99
N GLU A 298 46.24 -29.98 1.37
CA GLU A 298 46.76 -28.71 1.87
C GLU A 298 45.69 -27.93 2.66
N GLU A 299 46.01 -27.62 3.91
CA GLU A 299 45.21 -26.85 4.86
C GLU A 299 45.07 -25.37 4.45
N VAL A 300 43.85 -24.84 4.52
CA VAL A 300 43.56 -23.41 4.33
C VAL A 300 43.43 -22.72 5.69
N PRO A 301 44.17 -21.62 5.97
CA PRO A 301 44.03 -20.90 7.23
C PRO A 301 42.82 -19.95 7.20
N SER A 302 41.98 -20.05 8.23
CA SER A 302 40.85 -19.19 8.53
C SER A 302 41.28 -17.78 8.95
N THR A 303 40.74 -16.75 8.30
CA THR A 303 40.82 -15.34 8.75
C THR A 303 39.59 -14.96 9.58
N PRO A 304 39.75 -14.18 10.68
CA PRO A 304 38.63 -13.81 11.53
C PRO A 304 37.87 -12.59 10.99
N ILE A 305 36.54 -12.69 10.99
CA ILE A 305 35.61 -11.59 10.73
C ILE A 305 35.51 -10.76 12.02
N ALA A 306 36.04 -9.55 12.00
CA ALA A 306 35.86 -8.56 13.06
C ALA A 306 34.43 -7.99 13.03
N ALA A 307 33.71 -8.15 14.14
CA ALA A 307 32.43 -7.49 14.39
C ALA A 307 32.68 -6.03 14.80
N ALA A 308 32.21 -5.08 13.98
CA ALA A 308 32.15 -3.67 14.37
C ALA A 308 30.82 -3.40 15.07
N SER A 309 30.90 -3.11 16.37
CA SER A 309 29.84 -2.52 17.18
C SER A 309 29.61 -1.07 16.74
N SER A 310 28.36 -0.69 16.48
CA SER A 310 27.95 0.68 16.23
C SER A 310 27.28 1.26 17.48
N ASP A 311 28.05 1.94 18.33
CA ASP A 311 27.50 2.86 19.34
C ASP A 311 27.29 4.24 18.72
N GLY A 312 26.04 4.70 18.77
CA GLY A 312 25.63 6.01 18.30
C GLY A 312 25.90 7.10 19.33
N GLY A 313 26.97 7.86 19.12
CA GLY A 313 27.20 9.15 19.78
C GLY A 313 26.63 10.30 18.94
N GLY A 314 25.63 11.00 19.48
CA GLY A 314 25.13 12.24 18.91
C GLY A 314 26.11 13.39 19.14
N GLY A 315 26.49 14.08 18.06
CA GLY A 315 27.33 15.28 18.10
C GLY A 315 26.62 16.45 17.43
N GLY A 316 26.47 17.55 18.17
CA GLY A 316 25.89 18.81 17.72
C GLY A 316 26.77 19.52 16.69
N TRP A 317 26.11 20.27 15.81
CA TRP A 317 26.77 21.11 14.81
C TRP A 317 26.56 22.56 15.24
N ASP A 318 27.62 23.20 15.73
CA ASP A 318 27.75 24.66 15.79
C ASP A 318 29.23 25.03 15.95
N ALA A 319 29.82 25.62 14.91
CA ALA A 319 30.91 26.60 15.02
C ALA A 319 31.08 27.30 13.67
N GLY A 320 31.03 28.63 13.70
CA GLY A 320 31.13 29.51 12.55
C GLY A 320 32.52 29.58 11.92
N PHE A 321 32.55 29.96 10.65
CA PHE A 321 33.76 30.15 9.87
C PHE A 321 33.82 31.60 9.37
N GLU A 322 34.86 32.32 9.77
CA GLU A 322 35.31 33.61 9.21
C GLU A 322 36.09 33.37 7.90
N PRO A 323 36.09 34.29 6.91
CA PRO A 323 36.79 34.08 5.65
C PRO A 323 38.20 34.69 5.67
N GLY A 324 39.21 33.82 5.67
CA GLY A 324 40.58 34.16 5.26
C GLY A 324 40.76 33.94 3.75
N LEU A 325 41.08 35.02 3.04
CA LEU A 325 41.45 35.02 1.62
C LEU A 325 42.90 34.53 1.47
N ASP A 326 43.08 33.30 0.98
CA ASP A 326 44.36 32.88 0.38
C ASP A 326 44.08 32.02 -0.87
N ALA A 327 44.84 32.30 -1.93
CA ALA A 327 44.71 31.70 -3.25
C ALA A 327 44.98 30.18 -3.19
N GLY A 328 43.91 29.40 -3.39
CA GLY A 328 43.93 27.94 -3.25
C GLY A 328 44.34 27.17 -4.52
N PRO A 329 44.83 25.93 -4.35
CA PRO A 329 45.28 25.03 -5.42
C PRO A 329 44.12 24.55 -6.30
N ALA A 330 44.45 24.10 -7.52
CA ALA A 330 43.51 23.60 -8.53
C ALA A 330 42.31 22.86 -7.93
N THR A 331 41.14 23.47 -8.02
CA THR A 331 39.89 22.97 -7.46
C THR A 331 39.57 21.60 -8.04
N ALA A 332 39.74 20.55 -7.24
CA ALA A 332 39.29 19.21 -7.58
C ALA A 332 37.81 19.28 -7.98
N ALA A 333 37.45 18.67 -9.11
CA ALA A 333 36.07 18.65 -9.58
C ALA A 333 35.15 18.13 -8.45
N PRO A 334 33.98 18.76 -8.23
CA PRO A 334 33.09 18.35 -7.15
C PRO A 334 32.76 16.86 -7.26
N PRO A 335 32.68 16.14 -6.13
CA PRO A 335 32.37 14.72 -6.15
C PRO A 335 31.02 14.48 -6.84
N PRO A 336 30.88 13.37 -7.59
CA PRO A 336 29.62 13.04 -8.25
C PRO A 336 28.50 12.95 -7.22
N TRP A 337 27.32 13.45 -7.58
CA TRP A 337 26.15 13.37 -6.71
C TRP A 337 25.81 11.90 -6.41
N GLN A 338 25.52 11.57 -5.16
CA GLN A 338 25.14 10.21 -4.77
C GLN A 338 23.73 10.19 -4.18
N PRO A 339 22.88 9.22 -4.57
CA PRO A 339 21.59 9.04 -3.94
C PRO A 339 21.79 8.63 -2.48
N SER A 340 20.99 9.22 -1.60
CA SER A 340 21.01 8.85 -0.18
C SER A 340 20.52 7.42 0.03
N PRO A 341 20.98 6.72 1.10
CA PRO A 341 20.49 5.38 1.43
C PRO A 341 18.97 5.32 1.60
N VAL A 342 18.36 6.40 2.10
CA VAL A 342 16.90 6.52 2.22
C VAL A 342 16.22 6.52 0.85
N GLN A 343 16.74 7.26 -0.14
CA GLN A 343 16.18 7.26 -1.50
C GLN A 343 16.30 5.88 -2.17
N LEU A 344 17.44 5.20 -2.01
CA LEU A 344 17.64 3.85 -2.52
C LEU A 344 16.67 2.85 -1.86
N PHE A 345 16.52 2.92 -0.54
CA PHE A 345 15.56 2.11 0.19
C PHE A 345 14.12 2.36 -0.26
N GLU A 346 13.71 3.63 -0.38
CA GLU A 346 12.36 3.98 -0.84
C GLU A 346 12.10 3.56 -2.30
N ALA A 347 13.11 3.54 -3.16
CA ALA A 347 12.95 3.04 -4.53
C ALA A 347 12.74 1.52 -4.56
N LEU A 348 13.53 0.79 -3.76
CA LEU A 348 13.42 -0.66 -3.62
C LEU A 348 12.11 -1.07 -2.92
N ARG A 349 11.73 -0.34 -1.87
CA ARG A 349 10.43 -0.46 -1.20
C ARG A 349 9.28 -0.12 -2.14
N GLY A 350 9.43 0.94 -2.92
CA GLY A 350 8.52 1.33 -3.99
C GLY A 350 8.32 0.20 -4.98
N ALA A 351 9.39 -0.44 -5.46
CA ALA A 351 9.30 -1.57 -6.39
C ALA A 351 8.63 -2.80 -5.76
N ALA A 352 8.91 -3.07 -4.48
CA ALA A 352 8.25 -4.12 -3.71
C ALA A 352 6.74 -3.87 -3.60
N LEU A 353 6.33 -2.65 -3.25
CA LEU A 353 4.93 -2.24 -3.25
C LEU A 353 4.34 -2.22 -4.68
N GLY A 354 5.03 -1.70 -5.68
CA GLY A 354 4.53 -1.70 -7.06
C GLY A 354 4.28 -3.10 -7.61
N GLY A 355 4.93 -4.12 -7.03
CA GLY A 355 4.78 -5.51 -7.44
C GLY A 355 5.31 -5.77 -8.84
N SER A 356 6.30 -4.99 -9.32
CA SER A 356 6.95 -5.20 -10.63
C SER A 356 8.25 -6.00 -10.46
N PRO A 357 8.27 -7.28 -10.87
CA PRO A 357 9.48 -8.11 -10.88
C PRO A 357 10.58 -7.53 -11.78
N ALA A 358 10.22 -6.85 -12.87
CA ALA A 358 11.18 -6.25 -13.79
C ALA A 358 11.96 -5.10 -13.12
N ILE A 359 11.26 -4.21 -12.43
CA ILE A 359 11.89 -3.11 -11.68
C ILE A 359 12.77 -3.67 -10.56
N LEU A 360 12.30 -4.66 -9.80
CA LEU A 360 13.12 -5.31 -8.76
C LEU A 360 14.41 -5.91 -9.32
N ARG A 361 14.34 -6.63 -10.44
CA ARG A 361 15.53 -7.17 -11.11
C ARG A 361 16.48 -6.05 -11.56
N ALA A 362 15.95 -4.96 -12.12
CA ALA A 362 16.76 -3.82 -12.54
C ALA A 362 17.48 -3.15 -11.35
N ILE A 363 16.78 -2.97 -10.22
CA ILE A 363 17.35 -2.45 -8.98
C ILE A 363 18.46 -3.37 -8.45
N LEU A 364 18.22 -4.68 -8.37
CA LEU A 364 19.19 -5.65 -7.84
C LEU A 364 20.41 -5.85 -8.77
N ALA A 365 20.24 -5.64 -10.08
CA ALA A 365 21.35 -5.66 -11.03
C ALA A 365 22.20 -4.37 -11.00
N SER A 366 21.62 -3.27 -10.52
CA SER A 366 22.23 -1.94 -10.46
C SER A 366 23.56 -1.93 -9.68
N PRO A 367 24.53 -1.08 -10.06
CA PRO A 367 25.75 -0.85 -9.26
C PRO A 367 25.50 0.06 -8.04
N LEU A 368 24.30 0.59 -7.86
CA LEU A 368 23.96 1.40 -6.68
C LEU A 368 23.91 0.52 -5.41
N PRO A 369 24.30 1.05 -4.24
CA PRO A 369 24.42 0.28 -3.01
C PRO A 369 23.06 0.04 -2.34
N PHE A 370 22.17 -0.69 -3.01
CA PHE A 370 20.89 -1.11 -2.44
C PHE A 370 21.11 -2.17 -1.35
N SER A 371 20.44 -2.01 -0.21
CA SER A 371 20.43 -3.01 0.86
C SER A 371 19.06 -3.69 0.95
N VAL A 372 19.00 -4.97 0.62
CA VAL A 372 17.77 -5.78 0.79
C VAL A 372 17.51 -6.16 2.24
N ALA A 373 18.55 -6.10 3.09
CA ALA A 373 18.45 -6.39 4.52
C ALA A 373 17.82 -5.24 5.31
N GLN A 374 17.89 -4.02 4.76
CA GLN A 374 17.35 -2.82 5.37
C GLN A 374 15.85 -2.96 5.65
N ALA A 375 15.43 -2.35 6.76
CA ALA A 375 14.04 -2.28 7.19
C ALA A 375 13.62 -0.81 7.33
N ASP A 376 12.32 -0.58 7.27
CA ASP A 376 11.77 0.75 7.57
C ASP A 376 11.89 1.10 9.07
N ALA A 377 11.50 2.31 9.44
CA ALA A 377 11.53 2.77 10.84
C ALA A 377 10.66 1.92 11.79
N ALA A 378 9.71 1.13 11.26
CA ALA A 378 8.89 0.20 12.03
C ALA A 378 9.48 -1.22 12.08
N GLY A 379 10.63 -1.46 11.44
CA GLY A 379 11.31 -2.75 11.36
C GLY A 379 10.77 -3.69 10.28
N ASN A 380 9.90 -3.22 9.38
CA ASN A 380 9.36 -4.05 8.31
C ASN A 380 10.35 -4.11 7.15
N GLY A 381 10.64 -5.34 6.72
CA GLY A 381 11.48 -5.60 5.55
C GLY A 381 10.71 -5.56 4.25
N LEU A 382 11.44 -5.59 3.14
CA LEU A 382 10.89 -5.49 1.78
C LEU A 382 9.96 -6.66 1.39
N MET A 383 10.20 -7.86 1.92
CA MET A 383 9.31 -9.01 1.69
C MET A 383 7.91 -8.77 2.28
N ALA A 384 7.83 -8.11 3.44
CA ALA A 384 6.56 -7.78 4.06
C ALA A 384 5.79 -6.70 3.26
N HIS A 385 6.50 -5.71 2.71
CA HIS A 385 5.91 -4.71 1.82
C HIS A 385 5.43 -5.35 0.51
N SER A 386 6.19 -6.29 -0.07
CA SER A 386 5.78 -6.99 -1.30
C SER A 386 4.50 -7.79 -1.13
N ALA A 387 4.30 -8.40 0.04
CA ALA A 387 3.12 -9.20 0.33
C ALA A 387 1.82 -8.39 0.31
N ALA A 388 1.86 -7.06 0.38
CA ALA A 388 0.65 -6.22 0.34
C ALA A 388 -0.06 -6.19 -1.03
N HIS A 389 0.56 -6.73 -2.09
CA HIS A 389 0.06 -6.62 -3.46
C HIS A 389 -0.41 -7.95 -4.04
N ALA A 390 -1.41 -7.88 -4.93
CA ALA A 390 -1.82 -9.04 -5.73
C ALA A 390 -0.68 -9.45 -6.67
N GLY A 391 -0.43 -10.76 -6.81
CA GLY A 391 0.65 -11.27 -7.68
C GLY A 391 2.06 -11.14 -7.11
N CYS A 392 2.21 -10.89 -5.80
CA CYS A 392 3.52 -10.66 -5.16
C CYS A 392 4.47 -11.86 -5.10
N ALA A 393 4.06 -13.07 -5.49
CA ALA A 393 4.85 -14.29 -5.30
C ALA A 393 6.23 -14.20 -5.97
N GLU A 394 6.27 -13.73 -7.23
CA GLU A 394 7.53 -13.58 -7.97
C GLU A 394 8.45 -12.54 -7.32
N ALA A 395 7.90 -11.40 -6.89
CA ALA A 395 8.64 -10.35 -6.19
C ALA A 395 9.25 -10.85 -4.87
N ILE A 396 8.48 -11.62 -4.09
CA ILE A 396 8.93 -12.25 -2.84
C ILE A 396 10.11 -13.18 -3.11
N HIS A 397 10.02 -14.06 -4.12
CA HIS A 397 11.10 -14.98 -4.47
C HIS A 397 12.36 -14.26 -4.95
N ILE A 398 12.21 -13.18 -5.73
CA ILE A 398 13.34 -12.35 -6.18
C ILE A 398 14.05 -11.73 -4.97
N LEU A 399 13.30 -11.12 -4.04
CA LEU A 399 13.87 -10.51 -2.85
C LEU A 399 14.55 -11.54 -1.93
N HIS A 400 13.94 -12.71 -1.75
CA HIS A 400 14.52 -13.80 -0.96
C HIS A 400 15.86 -14.28 -1.57
N ARG A 401 15.89 -14.51 -2.88
CA ARG A 401 17.14 -14.88 -3.60
C ARG A 401 18.21 -13.80 -3.52
N ALA A 402 17.82 -12.53 -3.37
CA ALA A 402 18.73 -11.43 -3.14
C ALA A 402 19.26 -11.36 -1.70
N GLY A 403 18.79 -12.22 -0.79
CA GLY A 403 19.21 -12.27 0.61
C GLY A 403 18.24 -11.60 1.58
N ALA A 404 17.05 -11.17 1.15
CA ALA A 404 16.03 -10.68 2.07
C ALA A 404 15.53 -11.84 2.95
N GLN A 405 15.54 -11.64 4.27
CA GLN A 405 15.10 -12.65 5.23
C GLN A 405 13.66 -12.45 5.67
N LEU A 406 12.92 -13.55 5.85
CA LEU A 406 11.63 -13.54 6.51
C LEU A 406 11.80 -13.85 7.98
N THR A 407 11.55 -12.85 8.83
CA THR A 407 11.52 -13.04 10.29
C THR A 407 10.10 -13.26 10.77
N LEU A 408 9.92 -13.85 11.96
CA LEU A 408 8.60 -14.07 12.55
C LEU A 408 7.82 -12.75 12.67
N ARG A 409 8.48 -11.67 13.13
CA ARG A 409 7.86 -10.34 13.25
C ARG A 409 7.34 -9.81 11.92
N ARG A 410 8.06 -10.07 10.81
CA ARG A 410 7.64 -9.67 9.45
C ARG A 410 6.44 -10.49 8.98
N LEU A 411 6.42 -11.80 9.24
CA LEU A 411 5.25 -12.65 8.95
C LEU A 411 4.02 -12.17 9.74
N LEU A 412 4.15 -11.90 11.04
CA LEU A 412 3.02 -11.41 11.86
C LEU A 412 2.53 -10.03 11.41
N TYR A 413 3.43 -9.15 10.93
CA TYR A 413 3.04 -7.88 10.33
C TYR A 413 2.14 -8.08 9.10
N VAL A 414 2.52 -9.01 8.21
CA VAL A 414 1.74 -9.34 7.00
C VAL A 414 0.35 -9.86 7.36
N LEU A 415 0.25 -10.72 8.39
CA LEU A 415 -1.04 -11.22 8.87
C LEU A 415 -1.93 -10.11 9.43
N GLU A 416 -1.39 -9.18 10.23
CA GLU A 416 -2.14 -8.02 10.76
C GLU A 416 -2.67 -7.09 9.67
N LYS A 417 -2.05 -7.08 8.48
CA LYS A 417 -2.52 -6.27 7.34
C LYS A 417 -3.62 -6.95 6.51
N GLY A 418 -4.05 -8.16 6.87
CA GLY A 418 -5.14 -8.85 6.17
C GLY A 418 -4.78 -9.27 4.75
N VAL A 419 -3.51 -9.66 4.54
CA VAL A 419 -2.97 -9.99 3.23
C VAL A 419 -3.59 -11.28 2.65
N ALA A 420 -3.59 -11.38 1.31
CA ALA A 420 -4.13 -12.54 0.59
C ALA A 420 -3.35 -13.83 0.87
N ALA A 421 -4.03 -14.97 0.92
CA ALA A 421 -3.42 -16.28 1.19
C ALA A 421 -2.25 -16.62 0.27
N GLY A 422 -2.34 -16.35 -1.04
CA GLY A 422 -1.24 -16.63 -1.97
C GLY A 422 0.05 -15.87 -1.67
N ALA A 423 -0.04 -14.69 -1.04
CA ALA A 423 1.15 -13.95 -0.59
C ALA A 423 1.79 -14.60 0.63
N VAL A 424 0.97 -15.09 1.57
CA VAL A 424 1.44 -15.83 2.74
C VAL A 424 2.09 -17.15 2.29
N ALA A 425 1.47 -17.88 1.36
CA ALA A 425 2.03 -19.09 0.76
C ALA A 425 3.43 -18.83 0.17
N ALA A 426 3.57 -17.76 -0.64
CA ALA A 426 4.85 -17.40 -1.25
C ALA A 426 5.94 -17.03 -0.21
N LEU A 427 5.58 -16.34 0.88
CA LEU A 427 6.48 -16.06 1.98
C LEU A 427 6.97 -17.34 2.66
N LEU A 428 6.04 -18.25 2.98
CA LEU A 428 6.34 -19.50 3.68
C LEU A 428 7.11 -20.50 2.81
N ALA A 429 6.90 -20.48 1.49
CA ALA A 429 7.69 -21.24 0.53
C ALA A 429 9.16 -20.77 0.47
N CYS A 430 9.44 -19.52 0.82
CA CYS A 430 10.82 -19.02 0.90
C CYS A 430 11.50 -19.45 2.21
N GLN A 431 10.83 -19.21 3.34
CA GLN A 431 11.38 -19.47 4.67
C GLN A 431 10.23 -19.62 5.67
N ARG A 432 10.38 -20.55 6.64
CA ARG A 432 9.44 -20.70 7.75
C ARG A 432 10.07 -20.21 9.06
N PRO A 433 9.73 -19.00 9.54
CA PRO A 433 10.24 -18.52 10.82
C PRO A 433 9.82 -19.43 12.00
N PRO A 434 10.73 -19.82 12.90
CA PRO A 434 10.38 -20.58 14.09
C PRO A 434 9.55 -19.72 15.06
N VAL A 435 8.65 -20.37 15.82
CA VAL A 435 7.88 -19.72 16.90
C VAL A 435 8.56 -20.03 18.23
N PRO A 436 9.05 -19.03 18.97
CA PRO A 436 9.62 -19.27 20.30
C PRO A 436 8.53 -19.73 21.28
N PRO A 437 8.74 -20.85 22.00
CA PRO A 437 7.74 -21.39 22.94
C PRO A 437 7.60 -20.56 24.23
N ASP A 438 8.63 -19.79 24.60
CA ASP A 438 8.69 -18.98 25.83
C ASP A 438 8.14 -17.55 25.64
N THR A 439 7.84 -17.16 24.40
CA THR A 439 7.44 -15.80 24.04
C THR A 439 6.01 -15.82 23.51
N ALA A 440 5.02 -15.76 24.41
CA ALA A 440 3.61 -15.85 24.01
C ALA A 440 3.12 -14.66 23.17
N THR A 441 3.66 -13.45 23.37
CA THR A 441 3.26 -12.25 22.61
C THR A 441 4.43 -11.56 21.93
N LEU A 442 4.16 -10.93 20.79
CA LEU A 442 5.12 -10.14 20.02
C LEU A 442 4.46 -8.87 19.47
N LYS A 443 5.20 -7.75 19.47
CA LYS A 443 4.74 -6.50 18.87
C LYS A 443 4.99 -6.51 17.35
N ALA A 444 3.92 -6.48 16.57
CA ALA A 444 3.96 -6.40 15.11
C ALA A 444 2.92 -5.37 14.62
N ALA A 445 3.27 -4.56 13.64
CA ALA A 445 2.40 -3.49 13.13
C ALA A 445 1.86 -2.52 14.20
N GLY A 446 2.61 -2.31 15.29
CA GLY A 446 2.16 -1.50 16.44
C GLY A 446 1.25 -2.23 17.43
N VAL A 447 0.82 -3.45 17.11
CA VAL A 447 -0.09 -4.26 17.93
C VAL A 447 0.69 -5.36 18.66
N VAL A 448 0.48 -5.48 19.98
CA VAL A 448 0.98 -6.61 20.78
C VAL A 448 -0.11 -7.69 20.80
N SER A 449 0.24 -8.90 20.38
CA SER A 449 -0.64 -10.08 20.38
C SER A 449 0.23 -11.33 20.17
N PHE A 450 -0.39 -12.50 20.00
CA PHE A 450 0.28 -13.81 19.99
C PHE A 450 1.47 -13.89 19.03
N SER A 451 2.52 -14.59 19.45
CA SER A 451 3.69 -14.86 18.61
C SER A 451 3.44 -15.97 17.58
N CYS A 452 2.51 -16.88 17.86
CA CYS A 452 2.13 -17.95 16.95
C CYS A 452 1.28 -17.36 15.81
N PRO A 453 1.67 -17.57 14.54
CA PRO A 453 0.93 -17.06 13.38
C PRO A 453 -0.54 -17.45 13.35
N ILE A 454 -0.87 -18.69 13.74
CA ILE A 454 -2.25 -19.20 13.79
C ILE A 454 -3.06 -18.41 14.83
N HIS A 455 -2.56 -18.33 16.07
CA HIS A 455 -3.24 -17.57 17.14
C HIS A 455 -3.37 -16.09 16.82
N ARG A 456 -2.36 -15.51 16.18
CA ARG A 456 -2.38 -14.11 15.72
C ARG A 456 -3.50 -13.88 14.71
N LEU A 457 -3.60 -14.73 13.69
CA LEU A 457 -4.62 -14.63 12.64
C LEU A 457 -6.03 -14.70 13.23
N LEU A 458 -6.27 -15.66 14.15
CA LEU A 458 -7.57 -15.82 14.81
C LEU A 458 -7.90 -14.62 15.72
N HIS A 459 -6.92 -14.09 16.43
CA HIS A 459 -7.08 -12.89 17.24
C HIS A 459 -7.40 -11.65 16.38
N ILE A 460 -6.75 -11.49 15.23
CA ILE A 460 -7.05 -10.42 14.26
C ILE A 460 -8.49 -10.55 13.76
N TRP A 461 -8.89 -11.75 13.33
CA TRP A 461 -10.25 -12.02 12.88
C TRP A 461 -11.28 -11.67 13.95
N LYS A 462 -11.10 -12.13 15.21
CA LYS A 462 -12.00 -11.81 16.33
C LYS A 462 -12.07 -10.31 16.61
N ARG A 463 -10.94 -9.61 16.67
CA ARG A 463 -10.86 -8.16 16.97
C ARG A 463 -11.59 -7.29 15.95
N HIS A 464 -11.64 -7.76 14.72
CA HIS A 464 -12.31 -7.06 13.64
C HIS A 464 -13.67 -7.67 13.29
N GLN A 465 -14.24 -8.52 14.15
CA GLN A 465 -15.66 -8.82 14.04
C GLN A 465 -16.41 -7.49 14.16
N PRO A 466 -17.16 -7.11 13.14
CA PRO A 466 -17.86 -5.84 13.15
C PRO A 466 -18.89 -5.84 14.27
N GLY A 467 -18.73 -4.90 15.21
CA GLY A 467 -19.85 -4.48 16.03
C GLY A 467 -20.79 -3.64 15.16
N GLN A 468 -21.72 -4.31 14.46
CA GLN A 468 -22.81 -3.72 13.67
C GLN A 468 -22.37 -2.99 12.37
N ASP A 469 -22.91 -3.42 11.22
CA ASP A 469 -22.87 -2.78 9.88
C ASP A 469 -21.60 -2.82 9.00
N PRO A 470 -21.15 -4.02 8.60
CA PRO A 470 -20.70 -4.23 7.22
C PRO A 470 -21.62 -5.17 6.46
N GLY A 471 -21.72 -4.98 5.15
CA GLY A 471 -22.54 -5.84 4.31
C GLY A 471 -22.04 -7.28 4.33
N ALA A 472 -22.96 -8.24 4.53
CA ALA A 472 -22.68 -9.68 4.68
C ALA A 472 -21.72 -10.29 3.63
N ALA A 473 -21.68 -9.73 2.41
CA ALA A 473 -20.78 -10.19 1.35
C ALA A 473 -19.30 -9.89 1.64
N ALA A 474 -18.98 -8.76 2.26
CA ALA A 474 -17.61 -8.39 2.61
C ALA A 474 -17.07 -9.30 3.73
N ASP A 475 -17.94 -9.68 4.68
CA ASP A 475 -17.60 -10.60 5.75
C ASP A 475 -17.32 -12.00 5.22
N ALA A 476 -18.15 -12.54 4.32
CA ALA A 476 -17.93 -13.85 3.71
C ALA A 476 -16.60 -13.93 2.94
N ALA A 477 -16.28 -12.91 2.13
CA ALA A 477 -15.01 -12.86 1.40
C ALA A 477 -13.80 -12.82 2.36
N ARG A 478 -13.95 -12.10 3.47
CA ARG A 478 -12.92 -11.99 4.51
C ARG A 478 -12.73 -13.30 5.26
N GLU A 479 -13.82 -13.93 5.71
CA GLU A 479 -13.78 -15.23 6.38
C GLU A 479 -13.13 -16.28 5.48
N ARG A 480 -13.47 -16.30 4.19
CA ARG A 480 -12.83 -17.18 3.21
C ARG A 480 -11.33 -16.90 3.09
N ASN A 481 -10.90 -15.64 3.07
CA ASN A 481 -9.46 -15.32 3.04
C ASN A 481 -8.75 -15.75 4.33
N VAL A 482 -9.35 -15.54 5.50
CA VAL A 482 -8.79 -16.03 6.78
C VAL A 482 -8.64 -17.55 6.75
N MET A 483 -9.64 -18.27 6.21
CA MET A 483 -9.58 -19.72 6.07
C MET A 483 -8.41 -20.13 5.18
N LEU A 484 -8.29 -19.55 4.00
CA LEU A 484 -7.19 -19.84 3.08
C LEU A 484 -5.83 -19.56 3.71
N VAL A 485 -5.65 -18.42 4.39
CA VAL A 485 -4.39 -18.10 5.08
C VAL A 485 -4.08 -19.12 6.17
N LEU A 486 -5.10 -19.58 6.90
CA LEU A 486 -4.94 -20.59 7.94
C LEU A 486 -4.51 -21.94 7.36
N GLU A 487 -5.08 -22.35 6.23
CA GLU A 487 -4.70 -23.57 5.50
C GLU A 487 -3.24 -23.50 5.02
N GLU A 488 -2.80 -22.34 4.53
CA GLU A 488 -1.40 -22.12 4.13
C GLU A 488 -0.44 -22.21 5.32
N LEU A 489 -0.79 -21.61 6.47
CA LEU A 489 0.01 -21.72 7.70
C LEU A 489 0.13 -23.18 8.16
N VAL A 490 -0.99 -23.89 8.17
CA VAL A 490 -1.07 -25.29 8.57
C VAL A 490 -0.27 -26.19 7.62
N SER A 491 -0.36 -25.96 6.31
CA SER A 491 0.36 -26.68 5.26
C SER A 491 1.88 -26.43 5.34
N ALA A 492 2.29 -25.21 5.72
CA ALA A 492 3.68 -24.89 6.03
C ALA A 492 4.18 -25.53 7.35
N GLY A 493 3.32 -26.22 8.10
CA GLY A 493 3.67 -26.92 9.32
C GLY A 493 3.55 -26.09 10.60
N TYR A 494 2.93 -24.91 10.56
CA TYR A 494 2.57 -24.23 11.81
C TYR A 494 1.50 -25.03 12.55
N ARG A 495 1.62 -25.05 13.88
CA ARG A 495 0.63 -25.62 14.77
C ARG A 495 0.29 -24.59 15.86
N PRO A 496 -0.93 -24.65 16.42
CA PRO A 496 -1.27 -23.95 17.64
C PRO A 496 -0.21 -24.18 18.71
N ALA A 497 0.38 -23.10 19.22
CA ALA A 497 1.47 -23.18 20.19
C ALA A 497 0.91 -23.18 21.61
N VAL A 498 1.20 -24.22 22.38
CA VAL A 498 1.04 -24.17 23.84
C VAL A 498 2.30 -23.52 24.39
N TYR A 499 2.16 -22.37 25.03
CA TYR A 499 3.29 -21.63 25.57
C TYR A 499 3.63 -22.15 26.96
N SER A 500 4.91 -22.28 27.26
CA SER A 500 5.39 -22.71 28.57
C SER A 500 6.61 -21.92 29.00
N GLY A 501 6.84 -21.82 30.30
CA GLY A 501 7.96 -21.07 30.86
C GLY A 501 7.80 -19.56 30.64
N LEU A 502 6.59 -19.04 30.85
CA LEU A 502 6.29 -17.63 30.61
C LEU A 502 7.07 -16.74 31.60
N ARG A 503 7.99 -15.93 31.08
CA ARG A 503 8.88 -15.08 31.91
C ARG A 503 8.14 -14.01 32.72
N HIS A 504 6.93 -13.66 32.30
CA HIS A 504 6.13 -12.62 32.93
C HIS A 504 4.68 -13.09 33.09
N PRO A 505 4.04 -12.80 34.24
CA PRO A 505 2.61 -13.05 34.40
C PRO A 505 1.86 -12.30 33.30
N MET A 506 1.16 -13.06 32.47
CA MET A 506 0.35 -12.50 31.40
C MET A 506 -1.09 -12.33 31.89
N VAL A 507 -1.69 -11.22 31.48
CA VAL A 507 -3.11 -10.96 31.69
C VAL A 507 -3.75 -10.78 30.32
N MET A 508 -4.85 -11.48 30.09
CA MET A 508 -5.60 -11.38 28.84
C MET A 508 -6.93 -10.68 29.08
N ALA A 509 -7.24 -9.71 28.23
CA ALA A 509 -8.59 -9.17 28.16
C ALA A 509 -9.48 -10.16 27.39
N HIS A 510 -10.43 -10.79 28.09
CA HIS A 510 -11.46 -11.65 27.51
C HIS A 510 -12.83 -11.13 27.94
N ASP A 511 -13.66 -10.74 26.97
CA ASP A 511 -15.01 -10.21 27.20
C ASP A 511 -15.08 -9.06 28.22
N GLY A 512 -14.07 -8.18 28.18
CA GLY A 512 -13.96 -7.03 29.07
C GLY A 512 -13.38 -7.33 30.46
N ALA A 513 -13.19 -8.61 30.81
CA ALA A 513 -12.51 -9.03 32.03
C ALA A 513 -11.02 -9.27 31.78
N LEU A 514 -10.19 -8.93 32.75
CA LEU A 514 -8.76 -9.23 32.76
C LEU A 514 -8.54 -10.57 33.49
N THR A 515 -8.21 -11.62 32.75
CA THR A 515 -7.98 -12.96 33.31
C THR A 515 -6.47 -13.24 33.35
N PRO A 516 -5.91 -13.62 34.51
CA PRO A 516 -4.53 -14.08 34.58
C PRO A 516 -4.39 -15.39 33.80
N VAL A 517 -3.29 -15.50 33.07
CA VAL A 517 -2.96 -16.66 32.25
C VAL A 517 -2.13 -17.65 33.06
N THR A 518 -2.50 -18.94 33.02
CA THR A 518 -1.76 -20.04 33.65
C THR A 518 -0.59 -20.52 32.78
N ASP A 519 0.44 -21.11 33.40
CA ASP A 519 1.53 -21.81 32.70
C ASP A 519 1.37 -23.33 32.92
N PRO A 520 1.21 -24.15 31.87
CA PRO A 520 1.24 -23.80 30.45
C PRO A 520 0.00 -23.02 30.00
N PHE A 521 0.18 -22.21 28.97
CA PHE A 521 -0.85 -21.38 28.39
C PHE A 521 -1.24 -21.87 26.99
N ASP A 522 -2.46 -22.38 26.85
CA ASP A 522 -3.10 -22.62 25.55
C ASP A 522 -4.08 -21.47 25.23
N PRO A 523 -3.77 -20.61 24.23
CA PRO A 523 -4.70 -19.55 23.81
C PRO A 523 -6.09 -20.07 23.43
N PHE A 524 -6.23 -21.32 23.00
CA PHE A 524 -7.54 -21.87 22.66
C PHE A 524 -8.46 -22.11 23.84
N GLU A 525 -7.95 -22.20 25.07
CA GLU A 525 -8.81 -22.23 26.26
C GLU A 525 -9.62 -20.93 26.40
N TYR A 526 -9.13 -19.84 25.79
CA TYR A 526 -9.72 -18.50 25.81
C TYR A 526 -10.34 -18.09 24.46
N PHE A 527 -10.29 -18.94 23.44
CA PHE A 527 -11.14 -18.80 22.26
C PHE A 527 -12.32 -19.73 22.46
N PRO A 528 -13.49 -19.24 22.95
CA PRO A 528 -14.63 -20.11 23.19
C PRO A 528 -14.93 -20.85 21.89
N VAL A 529 -14.83 -22.18 21.93
CA VAL A 529 -15.53 -23.03 20.98
C VAL A 529 -16.98 -22.73 21.28
N ALA A 530 -17.58 -21.77 20.56
CA ALA A 530 -18.99 -21.46 20.69
C ALA A 530 -19.70 -22.82 20.61
N GLY A 531 -20.42 -23.17 21.67
CA GLY A 531 -21.07 -24.48 21.74
C GLY A 531 -21.93 -24.70 20.49
N PRO A 532 -22.31 -25.95 20.16
CA PRO A 532 -23.15 -26.24 18.99
C PRO A 532 -24.45 -25.40 18.92
N ALA A 533 -24.92 -24.92 20.07
CA ALA A 533 -26.07 -24.02 20.20
C ALA A 533 -25.75 -22.55 19.84
N ASP A 534 -24.59 -22.04 20.22
CA ASP A 534 -24.16 -20.66 19.93
C ASP A 534 -23.67 -20.51 18.50
N SER A 535 -23.03 -21.54 17.93
CA SER A 535 -22.62 -21.55 16.51
C SER A 535 -23.81 -21.48 15.54
N ARG A 536 -25.00 -21.95 15.93
CA ARG A 536 -26.25 -21.77 15.16
C ARG A 536 -26.93 -20.42 15.38
N ARG A 537 -26.84 -19.85 16.58
CA ARG A 537 -27.47 -18.55 16.92
C ARG A 537 -26.64 -17.35 16.47
N ALA A 538 -25.32 -17.46 16.49
CA ALA A 538 -24.42 -16.36 16.17
C ALA A 538 -24.20 -16.16 14.66
N GLY A 539 -24.61 -17.11 13.81
CA GLY A 539 -24.42 -17.02 12.36
C GLY A 539 -22.96 -16.87 11.89
N GLY A 540 -21.98 -16.91 12.81
CA GLY A 540 -20.59 -16.58 12.53
C GLY A 540 -19.73 -17.82 12.37
N GLY A 541 -18.95 -17.89 11.30
CA GLY A 541 -18.12 -19.04 10.89
C GLY A 541 -16.94 -19.40 11.82
N GLY A 542 -16.95 -18.94 13.08
CA GLY A 542 -15.82 -19.06 14.02
C GLY A 542 -15.38 -20.49 14.34
N GLY A 543 -16.33 -21.43 14.43
CA GLY A 543 -16.03 -22.82 14.77
C GLY A 543 -15.16 -23.54 13.72
N TRP A 544 -15.29 -23.14 12.45
CA TRP A 544 -14.53 -23.76 11.35
C TRP A 544 -13.05 -23.40 11.42
N PHE A 545 -12.71 -22.17 11.81
CA PHE A 545 -11.31 -21.77 11.93
C PHE A 545 -10.57 -22.58 13.00
N LEU A 546 -11.22 -22.88 14.13
CA LEU A 546 -10.60 -23.71 15.18
C LEU A 546 -10.36 -25.14 14.69
N LEU A 547 -11.28 -25.69 13.90
CA LEU A 547 -11.16 -27.02 13.33
C LEU A 547 -9.97 -27.12 12.36
N VAL A 548 -9.83 -26.15 11.45
CA VAL A 548 -8.68 -26.05 10.52
C VAL A 548 -7.38 -25.83 11.28
N ALA A 549 -7.36 -24.93 12.26
CA ALA A 549 -6.18 -24.62 13.05
C ALA A 549 -5.63 -25.85 13.80
N ARG A 550 -6.52 -26.73 14.29
CA ARG A 550 -6.18 -27.97 14.98
C ARG A 550 -5.87 -29.14 14.04
N GLN A 551 -5.94 -28.95 12.72
CA GLN A 551 -5.90 -30.03 11.73
C GLN A 551 -6.88 -31.16 12.05
N GLY A 552 -8.09 -30.83 12.52
CA GLY A 552 -9.08 -31.85 12.77
C GLY A 552 -9.39 -32.59 11.48
N ALA A 553 -8.92 -33.84 11.37
CA ALA A 553 -9.37 -34.73 10.32
C ALA A 553 -10.90 -34.83 10.43
N TRP A 554 -11.58 -34.88 9.29
CA TRP A 554 -13.00 -35.17 9.35
C TRP A 554 -13.22 -36.57 9.92
N ASP A 555 -14.04 -36.64 10.96
CA ASP A 555 -14.62 -37.88 11.46
C ASP A 555 -16.14 -37.70 11.64
N THR A 556 -16.82 -38.80 11.96
CA THR A 556 -18.27 -38.79 12.15
C THR A 556 -18.71 -37.96 13.37
N ALA A 557 -17.87 -37.81 14.39
CA ALA A 557 -18.18 -37.05 15.60
C ALA A 557 -18.11 -35.53 15.34
N ALA A 558 -17.12 -35.10 14.56
CA ALA A 558 -16.92 -33.73 14.14
C ALA A 558 -17.86 -33.33 12.99
N HIS A 559 -18.50 -34.26 12.28
CA HIS A 559 -19.34 -33.95 11.10
C HIS A 559 -20.37 -32.82 11.31
N ALA A 560 -20.93 -32.70 12.52
CA ALA A 560 -21.91 -31.67 12.85
C ALA A 560 -21.38 -30.23 12.71
N ILE A 561 -20.08 -30.02 12.93
CA ILE A 561 -19.44 -28.69 12.91
C ILE A 561 -18.89 -28.28 11.54
N TRP A 562 -18.98 -29.13 10.51
CA TRP A 562 -18.48 -28.79 9.16
C TRP A 562 -19.41 -27.82 8.39
N PRO A 563 -18.99 -27.25 7.24
CA PRO A 563 -19.88 -26.48 6.36
C PRO A 563 -21.02 -27.33 5.76
N ASP A 564 -22.18 -26.73 5.52
CA ASP A 564 -23.37 -27.47 5.04
C ASP A 564 -23.19 -28.07 3.64
N ARG A 565 -22.41 -27.42 2.76
CA ARG A 565 -22.06 -27.97 1.45
C ARG A 565 -21.29 -29.28 1.56
N PHE A 566 -20.32 -29.34 2.47
CA PHE A 566 -19.58 -30.57 2.74
C PHE A 566 -20.50 -31.64 3.33
N LYS A 567 -21.37 -31.29 4.30
CA LYS A 567 -22.35 -32.24 4.85
C LYS A 567 -23.25 -32.81 3.77
N ALA A 568 -23.75 -31.97 2.85
CA ALA A 568 -24.58 -32.40 1.73
C ALA A 568 -23.81 -33.35 0.79
N ALA A 569 -22.54 -33.04 0.48
CA ALA A 569 -21.69 -33.89 -0.34
C ALA A 569 -21.45 -35.27 0.31
N VAL A 570 -21.09 -35.30 1.59
CA VAL A 570 -20.89 -36.56 2.34
C VAL A 570 -22.19 -37.36 2.44
N ARG A 571 -23.33 -36.72 2.70
CA ARG A 571 -24.65 -37.40 2.67
C ARG A 571 -24.93 -37.99 1.29
N GLY A 572 -24.65 -37.26 0.22
CA GLY A 572 -24.78 -37.74 -1.15
C GLY A 572 -23.91 -38.96 -1.43
N LEU A 573 -22.63 -38.92 -1.01
CA LEU A 573 -21.70 -40.04 -1.14
C LEU A 573 -22.18 -41.29 -0.37
N LEU A 574 -22.63 -41.12 0.88
CA LEU A 574 -23.13 -42.22 1.70
C LEU A 574 -24.44 -42.83 1.17
N LEU A 575 -25.35 -42.00 0.66
CA LEU A 575 -26.58 -42.47 0.01
C LEU A 575 -26.27 -43.25 -1.27
N ALA A 576 -25.34 -42.74 -2.09
CA ALA A 576 -24.90 -43.43 -3.31
C ALA A 576 -24.26 -44.80 -3.01
N ALA A 577 -23.44 -44.88 -1.96
CA ALA A 577 -22.85 -46.13 -1.50
C ALA A 577 -23.92 -47.15 -1.06
N ARG A 578 -24.88 -46.72 -0.22
CA ARG A 578 -25.95 -47.58 0.31
C ARG A 578 -26.88 -48.14 -0.78
N HIS A 579 -27.15 -47.38 -1.83
CA HIS A 579 -27.98 -47.85 -2.94
C HIS A 579 -27.31 -48.94 -3.79
N GLY A 580 -25.97 -49.07 -3.72
CA GLY A 580 -25.24 -50.15 -4.40
C GLY A 580 -25.39 -51.51 -3.74
N ASP A 581 -25.42 -51.54 -2.41
CA ASP A 581 -25.53 -52.78 -1.64
C ASP A 581 -26.89 -53.46 -1.83
N GLY A 582 -27.96 -52.66 -1.92
CA GLY A 582 -29.32 -53.16 -2.17
C GLY A 582 -29.51 -53.81 -3.55
N ALA A 583 -28.65 -53.49 -4.52
CA ALA A 583 -28.69 -54.12 -5.84
C ALA A 583 -27.96 -55.48 -5.88
N ARG A 584 -27.08 -55.76 -4.91
CA ARG A 584 -26.29 -57.00 -4.84
C ARG A 584 -26.97 -58.10 -4.03
N SER A 585 -27.88 -57.76 -3.12
CA SER A 585 -28.63 -58.74 -2.32
C SER A 585 -29.83 -59.35 -3.08
N GLY A 586 -29.54 -60.08 -4.16
CA GLY A 586 -30.16 -61.39 -4.47
C GLY A 586 -31.69 -61.57 -4.51
N GLY A 587 -32.49 -60.53 -4.55
CA GLY A 587 -33.94 -60.64 -4.77
C GLY A 587 -34.24 -60.86 -6.24
N ARG A 588 -34.51 -62.11 -6.64
CA ARG A 588 -35.06 -62.49 -7.94
C ARG A 588 -36.18 -61.49 -8.33
N PRO A 589 -36.12 -60.80 -9.49
CA PRO A 589 -37.03 -59.69 -9.77
C PRO A 589 -38.47 -60.20 -9.82
N ALA A 590 -39.28 -59.81 -8.84
CA ALA A 590 -40.73 -59.91 -8.97
C ALA A 590 -41.13 -59.07 -10.19
N ALA A 591 -41.81 -59.70 -11.14
CA ALA A 591 -42.22 -59.12 -12.41
C ALA A 591 -43.18 -57.93 -12.19
N GLY A 592 -42.62 -56.74 -11.99
CA GLY A 592 -43.41 -55.55 -11.66
C GLY A 592 -42.61 -54.26 -11.80
N THR A 593 -41.78 -54.12 -12.85
CA THR A 593 -41.17 -52.82 -13.15
C THR A 593 -42.23 -51.88 -13.72
N SER A 594 -42.51 -50.78 -13.00
CA SER A 594 -43.48 -49.77 -13.43
C SER A 594 -43.10 -49.18 -14.79
N ARG A 595 -44.11 -48.85 -15.62
CA ARG A 595 -43.93 -48.27 -16.97
C ARG A 595 -42.98 -47.07 -16.99
N ALA A 596 -42.90 -46.30 -15.91
CA ALA A 596 -42.01 -45.14 -15.79
C ALA A 596 -40.52 -45.50 -15.87
N ALA A 597 -40.09 -46.63 -15.27
CA ALA A 597 -38.69 -47.06 -15.29
C ALA A 597 -38.27 -47.67 -16.65
N ARG A 598 -39.22 -48.11 -17.48
CA ARG A 598 -38.97 -48.47 -18.88
C ARG A 598 -38.90 -47.24 -19.77
N ALA A 599 -39.77 -46.25 -19.56
CA ALA A 599 -39.76 -45.00 -20.33
C ALA A 599 -38.43 -44.24 -20.16
N ALA A 600 -37.90 -44.13 -18.95
CA ALA A 600 -36.61 -43.50 -18.69
C ALA A 600 -35.43 -44.24 -19.36
N ARG A 601 -35.46 -45.58 -19.39
CA ARG A 601 -34.43 -46.39 -20.06
C ARG A 601 -34.50 -46.33 -21.59
N CYS A 602 -35.70 -46.23 -22.16
CA CYS A 602 -35.86 -46.01 -23.59
C CYS A 602 -35.42 -44.60 -24.02
N ALA A 603 -35.72 -43.57 -23.22
CA ALA A 603 -35.27 -42.20 -23.48
C ALA A 603 -33.73 -42.07 -23.44
N ALA A 604 -33.08 -42.72 -22.47
CA ALA A 604 -31.61 -42.74 -22.38
C ALA A 604 -30.95 -43.48 -23.55
N ARG A 605 -31.57 -44.56 -24.07
CA ARG A 605 -31.09 -45.27 -25.27
C ARG A 605 -31.30 -44.48 -26.56
N ALA A 606 -32.38 -43.71 -26.66
CA ALA A 606 -32.65 -42.85 -27.81
C ALA A 606 -31.65 -41.67 -27.93
N ALA A 607 -31.03 -41.26 -26.81
CA ALA A 607 -30.04 -40.18 -26.78
C ALA A 607 -28.61 -40.60 -27.18
N GLY A 608 -28.37 -41.84 -27.62
CA GLY A 608 -27.08 -42.25 -28.19
C GLY A 608 -25.89 -42.30 -27.23
N ALA A 609 -26.09 -42.12 -25.92
CA ALA A 609 -25.03 -42.20 -24.93
C ALA A 609 -24.65 -43.67 -24.66
N GLN A 610 -23.65 -44.18 -25.39
CA GLN A 610 -22.95 -45.41 -24.99
C GLN A 610 -22.25 -45.14 -23.65
N ALA A 611 -22.81 -45.68 -22.57
CA ALA A 611 -22.18 -45.63 -21.26
C ALA A 611 -20.85 -46.41 -21.31
N PRO A 612 -19.72 -45.83 -20.87
CA PRO A 612 -18.44 -46.54 -20.85
C PRO A 612 -18.59 -47.78 -19.97
N ALA A 613 -18.40 -48.97 -20.57
CA ALA A 613 -18.67 -50.27 -19.96
C ALA A 613 -17.70 -50.69 -18.83
N GLY A 614 -17.02 -49.73 -18.18
CA GLY A 614 -16.01 -49.99 -17.16
C GLY A 614 -15.94 -48.95 -16.04
N GLY A 615 -16.94 -48.08 -15.89
CA GLY A 615 -16.97 -47.13 -14.77
C GLY A 615 -17.17 -47.87 -13.44
N ALA A 616 -16.13 -47.94 -12.61
CA ALA A 616 -16.26 -48.41 -11.23
C ALA A 616 -17.33 -47.57 -10.53
N SER A 617 -18.47 -48.20 -10.23
CA SER A 617 -19.56 -47.52 -9.54
C SER A 617 -19.11 -47.18 -8.12
N LEU A 618 -19.26 -45.92 -7.71
CA LEU A 618 -19.09 -45.50 -6.30
C LEU A 618 -19.91 -46.38 -5.35
N ALA A 619 -20.99 -46.96 -5.84
CA ALA A 619 -21.87 -47.88 -5.12
C ALA A 619 -21.22 -49.25 -4.82
N ALA A 620 -20.05 -49.56 -5.39
CA ALA A 620 -19.30 -50.79 -5.13
C ALA A 620 -18.17 -50.61 -4.10
N LEU A 621 -17.91 -49.39 -3.64
CA LEU A 621 -16.86 -49.11 -2.66
C LEU A 621 -17.34 -49.47 -1.24
N PRO A 622 -16.53 -50.19 -0.45
CA PRO A 622 -16.73 -50.35 0.99
C PRO A 622 -16.98 -49.01 1.70
N GLN A 623 -17.85 -49.02 2.71
CA GLN A 623 -18.22 -47.82 3.46
C GLN A 623 -16.98 -47.13 4.06
N GLU A 624 -15.99 -47.90 4.50
CA GLU A 624 -14.73 -47.40 5.05
C GLU A 624 -13.95 -46.57 4.02
N LEU A 625 -13.90 -47.02 2.76
CA LEU A 625 -13.26 -46.27 1.68
C LEU A 625 -14.04 -44.98 1.36
N VAL A 626 -15.38 -45.02 1.40
CA VAL A 626 -16.20 -43.82 1.22
C VAL A 626 -15.94 -42.80 2.33
N LEU A 627 -15.79 -43.26 3.58
CA LEU A 627 -15.42 -42.40 4.70
C LEU A 627 -14.00 -41.84 4.57
N GLN A 628 -13.04 -42.62 4.06
CA GLN A 628 -11.68 -42.13 3.76
C GLN A 628 -11.68 -41.08 2.65
N VAL A 629 -12.47 -41.29 1.58
CA VAL A 629 -12.65 -40.30 0.51
C VAL A 629 -13.27 -39.02 1.07
N ALA A 630 -14.29 -39.13 1.92
CA ALA A 630 -14.88 -37.98 2.59
C ALA A 630 -13.87 -37.26 3.49
N ALA A 631 -13.03 -38.00 4.22
CA ALA A 631 -11.97 -37.42 5.06
C ALA A 631 -10.92 -36.67 4.25
N GLN A 632 -10.49 -37.22 3.10
CA GLN A 632 -9.55 -36.55 2.21
C GLN A 632 -10.17 -35.34 1.51
N ALA A 633 -11.42 -35.47 1.04
CA ALA A 633 -12.16 -34.39 0.39
C ALA A 633 -12.49 -33.24 1.34
N ALA A 634 -12.40 -33.46 2.65
CA ALA A 634 -12.61 -32.44 3.65
C ALA A 634 -11.57 -31.30 3.58
N TRP A 635 -10.40 -31.54 2.95
CA TRP A 635 -9.36 -30.54 2.77
C TRP A 635 -9.14 -30.16 1.29
N PRO A 636 -8.96 -28.87 0.96
CA PRO A 636 -9.04 -27.71 1.84
C PRO A 636 -10.48 -27.37 2.25
N MET A 637 -10.67 -26.97 3.51
CA MET A 637 -11.97 -26.58 4.05
C MET A 637 -12.53 -25.33 3.36
N SER A 638 -11.66 -24.44 2.90
CA SER A 638 -12.00 -23.22 2.15
C SER A 638 -12.72 -23.47 0.82
N ALA A 639 -12.67 -24.70 0.28
CA ALA A 639 -13.45 -25.09 -0.90
C ALA A 639 -14.94 -25.33 -0.58
N TRP A 640 -15.26 -25.56 0.70
CA TRP A 640 -16.62 -25.88 1.16
C TRP A 640 -17.37 -24.68 1.75
N VAL A 641 -16.64 -23.60 2.09
CA VAL A 641 -17.15 -22.29 2.50
C VAL A 641 -17.39 -21.44 1.25
#